data_AF-I3RF07-F1
#
_entry.id   AF-I3RF07-F1
#
_cell.length_a   1.000
_cell.length_b   1.000
_cell.length_c   1.000
_cell.angle_alpha   90.00
_cell.angle_beta   90.00
_cell.angle_gamma   90.00
#
_symmetry.space_group_name_H-M   'P 1'
#
loop_
_entity.id
_entity.type
_entity.pdbx_description
1 polymer ?
#
loop_
_entity_poly.entity_id
_entity_poly.type
_entity_poly.pdbx_seq_one_letter_code
_entity_poly.pdbx_strand_id
1 'polypeptide(L)'
;MRRGFIINASILVMLIPILLLLATYEEISSQVILSQSERAYSERVYQVISSLQLEFKRALEISGKRALIAAIDYVAVTGKFISPTYGANNTIRDLILKGNSPPLAGYDVERIMGNQTIEAWLGEVEKQLRKQGLLFGVNRDSIIRNTTILIAPLDSFRIVIKGRINSIVIKDLAGKIVYKGSIPEKGYVYSIVDLNGLEDPMFSAVTGGRYQRIVRACKYAYPEIFAKPVKVIEGSGVSSTSPVIGRYSTAVTSDTIYIGEKYPGDGALAYVLKEGDFSETTAPIIVNTTVGGELVNPADVFKEGDMGVLVFGSAVTWCNYTYPYRVSFTVPASYIGKLVLLEFNATDYPFSSIPHSGASGALVLYTPDCVEASYWIESWDDQKVLIWLRPTTTTYYIYYSKSSDVPYKRGSLLSVFGANYTQNVTLSPGTVFPLFTTAQREFFVRYNLSASWNNDFNGGVEISLNATGIPDISIIEVQLSYPKTITDVQVPIYLNSTIASLIPHDSTTNKAKIKVYADGSLTKEVPFWIEYWGDGGALIWVRTDLPGSVYIAYSDSFQYTRGDGNSVFLFFDDFNESRTELEQNWIINGVVSLNPSGNGTLTIFGGDKVYALRTRKPLNINNQFVVEFRMRPSFEYEGKWNAGIGLQYKIFKLNITLLFTDDISKNFLAQYYAWGWVLISSSSPRGDYGYHVYSVELSYYSYLSGTFEFKDLTAQNRQETVKDWVFKFPLYYLYIFIDSGSSSRGAIFDWIFIRKYINIGDLSQKITILGTPVTFQFVDNWTTEKLLILKDWKDKLASYSPGTWFISNPNRYEVKFNAANGLNLTYIHEPRVSSETSQVTLSGDVTSDISVYLVVNNTVGNRGFFSWVIWGDSYITYTPLLSQEETKPPENLARAYDLEPFLLCINEQERVGNREGEIGYFGVSWGMSFFERLEGSTVNHEKYVRLSEQIQNEVGLAKNGMYYPIGLVSFMVPTDSLTYYFDEKLNNLFLTVLQRAPEENVSSVDFCFLDHYFPGKLLVDNPICDLQTYRVYGISDSPDRDSVYFFIDENTASTMFGVTGARDLLQR
;
A
#
# COMPACT_ATOMS: atom_id res chain seq x y z
N MET A 1 -61.60 -87.49 -65.25
CA MET A 1 -60.96 -86.16 -65.24
C MET A 1 -61.13 -85.35 -63.95
N ARG A 2 -62.23 -85.42 -63.18
CA ARG A 2 -62.40 -84.61 -61.95
C ARG A 2 -61.51 -85.01 -60.75
N ARG A 3 -61.13 -86.29 -60.61
CA ARG A 3 -60.29 -86.77 -59.48
C ARG A 3 -58.82 -86.34 -59.59
N GLY A 4 -58.25 -86.34 -60.80
CA GLY A 4 -56.86 -85.93 -61.04
C GLY A 4 -56.62 -84.42 -60.81
N PHE A 5 -57.62 -83.59 -61.13
CA PHE A 5 -57.56 -82.15 -60.84
C PHE A 5 -57.60 -81.85 -59.34
N ILE A 6 -58.47 -82.54 -58.58
CA ILE A 6 -58.57 -82.36 -57.12
C ILE A 6 -57.29 -82.86 -56.42
N ILE A 7 -56.72 -83.99 -56.86
CA ILE A 7 -55.46 -84.51 -56.30
C ILE A 7 -54.29 -83.56 -56.61
N ASN A 8 -54.13 -83.08 -57.86
CA ASN A 8 -53.06 -82.14 -58.20
C ASN A 8 -53.23 -80.78 -57.52
N ALA A 9 -54.45 -80.27 -57.38
CA ALA A 9 -54.74 -79.04 -56.65
C ALA A 9 -54.47 -79.20 -55.14
N SER A 10 -54.79 -80.35 -54.55
CA SER A 10 -54.53 -80.64 -53.14
C SER A 10 -53.02 -80.77 -52.86
N ILE A 11 -52.28 -81.39 -53.79
CA ILE A 11 -50.81 -81.45 -53.75
C ILE A 11 -50.22 -80.05 -53.87
N LEU A 12 -50.69 -79.21 -54.79
CA LEU A 12 -50.26 -77.80 -54.92
C LEU A 12 -50.56 -76.99 -53.66
N VAL A 13 -51.76 -77.14 -53.08
CA VAL A 13 -52.16 -76.47 -51.84
C VAL A 13 -51.35 -76.95 -50.64
N MET A 14 -50.88 -78.21 -50.61
CA MET A 14 -49.93 -78.69 -49.59
C MET A 14 -48.48 -78.27 -49.87
N LEU A 15 -48.08 -78.14 -51.14
CA LEU A 15 -46.73 -77.74 -51.52
C LEU A 15 -46.44 -76.28 -51.21
N ILE A 16 -47.44 -75.39 -51.35
CA ILE A 16 -47.27 -73.95 -51.07
C ILE A 16 -46.81 -73.71 -49.61
N PRO A 17 -47.46 -74.25 -48.56
CA PRO A 17 -46.99 -74.14 -47.17
C PRO A 17 -45.60 -74.74 -46.95
N ILE A 18 -45.29 -75.87 -47.59
CA ILE A 18 -43.98 -76.54 -47.43
C ILE A 18 -42.87 -75.70 -48.08
N LEU A 19 -43.10 -75.15 -49.27
CA LEU A 19 -42.16 -74.26 -49.94
C LEU A 19 -41.97 -72.95 -49.18
N LEU A 20 -43.06 -72.39 -48.62
CA LEU A 20 -42.99 -71.22 -47.74
C LEU A 20 -42.22 -71.52 -46.45
N LEU A 21 -42.42 -72.69 -45.84
CA LEU A 21 -41.67 -73.14 -44.67
C LEU A 21 -40.17 -73.30 -45.00
N LEU A 22 -39.85 -73.87 -46.17
CA LEU A 22 -38.47 -74.06 -46.61
C LEU A 22 -37.78 -72.71 -46.87
N ALA A 23 -38.47 -71.80 -47.57
CA ALA A 23 -37.96 -70.45 -47.85
C ALA A 23 -37.76 -69.65 -46.56
N THR A 24 -38.71 -69.71 -45.62
CA THR A 24 -38.59 -69.04 -44.31
C THR A 24 -37.51 -69.67 -43.43
N TYR A 25 -37.35 -71.00 -43.46
CA TYR A 25 -36.27 -71.68 -42.74
C TYR A 25 -34.89 -71.32 -43.31
N GLU A 26 -34.76 -71.28 -44.65
CA GLU A 26 -33.53 -70.83 -45.31
C GLU A 26 -33.20 -69.38 -44.96
N GLU A 27 -34.20 -68.49 -44.98
CA GLU A 27 -34.03 -67.08 -44.65
C GLU A 27 -33.66 -66.87 -43.18
N ILE A 28 -34.37 -67.52 -42.24
CA ILE A 28 -34.07 -67.43 -40.80
C ILE A 28 -32.71 -68.06 -40.49
N SER A 29 -32.39 -69.23 -41.05
CA SER A 29 -31.09 -69.89 -40.87
C SER A 29 -29.95 -69.02 -41.41
N SER A 30 -30.13 -68.43 -42.59
CA SER A 30 -29.19 -67.48 -43.18
C SER A 30 -29.00 -66.24 -42.29
N GLN A 31 -30.09 -65.64 -41.79
CA GLN A 31 -30.01 -64.51 -40.85
C GLN A 31 -29.32 -64.88 -39.53
N VAL A 32 -29.55 -66.07 -38.99
CA VAL A 32 -28.88 -66.55 -37.78
C VAL A 32 -27.39 -66.78 -38.02
N ILE A 33 -27.01 -67.41 -39.13
CA ILE A 33 -25.61 -67.62 -39.49
C ILE A 33 -24.90 -66.28 -39.73
N LEU A 34 -25.55 -65.35 -40.44
CA LEU A 34 -25.02 -64.01 -40.67
C LEU A 34 -24.85 -63.25 -39.36
N SER A 35 -25.86 -63.20 -38.50
CA SER A 35 -25.77 -62.50 -37.20
C SER A 35 -24.74 -63.11 -36.25
N GLN A 36 -24.60 -64.45 -36.21
CA GLN A 36 -23.55 -65.11 -35.44
C GLN A 36 -22.15 -64.82 -36.01
N SER A 37 -22.01 -64.80 -37.33
CA SER A 37 -20.75 -64.45 -37.98
C SER A 37 -20.37 -62.98 -37.73
N GLU A 38 -21.34 -62.06 -37.75
CA GLU A 38 -21.14 -60.63 -37.45
C GLU A 38 -20.79 -60.42 -35.97
N ARG A 39 -21.42 -61.16 -35.06
CA ARG A 39 -21.11 -61.12 -33.63
C ARG A 39 -19.69 -61.63 -33.35
N ALA A 40 -19.33 -62.80 -33.89
CA ALA A 40 -17.99 -63.37 -33.74
C ALA A 40 -16.92 -62.45 -34.35
N TYR A 41 -17.23 -61.81 -35.48
CA TYR A 41 -16.35 -60.82 -36.09
C TYR A 41 -16.19 -59.58 -35.21
N SER A 42 -17.27 -59.02 -34.67
CA SER A 42 -17.24 -57.86 -33.77
C SER A 42 -16.47 -58.14 -32.48
N GLU A 43 -16.68 -59.30 -31.87
CA GLU A 43 -15.96 -59.73 -30.67
C GLU A 43 -14.46 -59.88 -30.93
N ARG A 44 -14.08 -60.48 -32.06
CA ARG A 44 -12.69 -60.58 -32.48
C ARG A 44 -12.05 -59.20 -32.67
N VAL A 45 -12.76 -58.27 -33.30
CA VAL A 45 -12.30 -56.88 -33.48
C VAL A 45 -12.09 -56.20 -32.13
N TYR A 46 -13.05 -56.32 -31.21
CA TYR A 46 -12.93 -55.78 -29.86
C TYR A 46 -11.71 -56.35 -29.12
N GLN A 47 -11.48 -57.66 -29.18
CA GLN A 47 -10.31 -58.30 -28.58
C GLN A 47 -9.00 -57.78 -29.17
N VAL A 48 -8.94 -57.55 -30.48
CA VAL A 48 -7.77 -56.97 -31.16
C VAL A 48 -7.50 -55.54 -30.66
N ILE A 49 -8.52 -54.70 -30.57
CA ILE A 49 -8.37 -53.31 -30.09
C ILE A 49 -7.95 -53.28 -28.61
N SER A 50 -8.56 -54.11 -27.76
CA SER A 50 -8.20 -54.21 -26.35
C SER A 50 -6.76 -54.70 -26.17
N SER A 51 -6.35 -55.73 -26.92
CA SER A 51 -4.97 -56.23 -26.92
C SER A 51 -3.98 -55.16 -27.38
N LEU A 52 -4.33 -54.39 -28.40
CA LEU A 52 -3.48 -53.32 -28.92
C LEU A 52 -3.26 -52.20 -27.90
N GLN A 53 -4.26 -51.89 -27.07
CA GLN A 53 -4.11 -50.92 -25.97
C GLN A 53 -3.13 -51.42 -24.90
N LEU A 54 -3.24 -52.69 -24.49
CA LEU A 54 -2.34 -53.30 -23.51
C LEU A 54 -0.90 -53.39 -24.04
N GLU A 55 -0.75 -53.80 -25.30
CA GLU A 55 0.55 -53.89 -25.98
C GLU A 55 1.17 -52.51 -26.20
N PHE A 56 0.38 -51.47 -26.47
CA PHE A 56 0.90 -50.10 -26.55
C PHE A 56 1.47 -49.63 -25.20
N LYS A 57 0.82 -49.97 -24.08
CA LYS A 57 1.35 -49.69 -22.74
C LYS A 57 2.69 -50.37 -22.50
N ARG A 58 2.81 -51.66 -22.84
CA ARG A 58 4.06 -52.42 -22.71
C ARG A 58 5.16 -51.87 -23.62
N ALA A 59 4.81 -51.52 -24.86
CA ALA A 59 5.74 -50.92 -25.81
C ALA A 59 6.28 -49.57 -25.30
N LEU A 60 5.41 -48.71 -24.75
CA LEU A 60 5.81 -47.45 -24.11
C LEU A 60 6.74 -47.68 -22.90
N GLU A 61 6.46 -48.67 -22.06
CA GLU A 61 7.29 -48.99 -20.90
C GLU A 61 8.69 -49.46 -21.30
N ILE A 62 8.78 -50.41 -22.24
CA ILE A 62 10.06 -50.99 -22.70
C ILE A 62 10.89 -49.94 -23.44
N SER A 63 10.28 -49.25 -24.40
CA SER A 63 10.95 -48.19 -25.16
C SER A 63 11.36 -47.03 -24.26
N GLY A 64 10.53 -46.68 -23.27
CA GLY A 64 10.80 -45.67 -22.25
C GLY A 64 12.02 -45.99 -21.40
N LYS A 65 12.08 -47.19 -20.81
CA LYS A 65 13.22 -47.66 -20.02
C LYS A 65 14.52 -47.65 -20.84
N ARG A 66 14.47 -48.12 -22.08
CA ARG A 66 15.64 -48.11 -22.98
C ARG A 66 16.06 -46.71 -23.40
N ALA A 67 15.12 -45.83 -23.72
CA ALA A 67 15.40 -44.44 -24.08
C ALA A 67 16.05 -43.68 -22.92
N LEU A 68 15.59 -43.92 -21.69
CA LEU A 68 16.19 -43.36 -20.49
C LEU A 68 17.64 -43.86 -20.30
N ILE A 69 17.86 -45.17 -20.37
CA ILE A 69 19.21 -45.75 -20.26
C ILE A 69 20.13 -45.24 -21.37
N ALA A 70 19.63 -45.08 -22.60
CA ALA A 70 20.41 -44.53 -23.72
C ALA A 70 20.80 -43.07 -23.50
N ALA A 71 19.92 -42.26 -22.89
CA ALA A 71 20.23 -40.89 -22.51
C ALA A 71 21.29 -40.83 -21.40
N ILE A 72 21.16 -41.67 -20.37
CA ILE A 72 22.13 -41.79 -19.27
C ILE A 72 23.50 -42.19 -19.82
N ASP A 73 23.55 -43.27 -20.60
CA ASP A 73 24.78 -43.81 -21.18
C ASP A 73 25.46 -42.81 -22.13
N TYR A 74 24.69 -42.07 -22.94
CA TYR A 74 25.24 -40.98 -23.75
C TYR A 74 25.95 -39.93 -22.89
N VAL A 75 25.30 -39.42 -21.84
CA VAL A 75 25.87 -38.37 -20.98
C VAL A 75 27.08 -38.91 -20.21
N ALA A 76 26.98 -40.10 -19.64
CA ALA A 76 28.04 -40.73 -18.84
C ALA A 76 29.29 -41.07 -19.68
N VAL A 77 29.11 -41.61 -20.90
CA VAL A 77 30.23 -42.03 -21.77
C VAL A 77 30.88 -40.87 -22.50
N THR A 78 30.08 -39.92 -23.00
CA THR A 78 30.62 -38.81 -23.82
C THR A 78 31.05 -37.60 -23.00
N GLY A 79 30.57 -37.48 -21.76
CA GLY A 79 30.72 -36.28 -20.93
C GLY A 79 29.99 -35.06 -21.48
N LYS A 80 29.10 -35.23 -22.46
CA LYS A 80 28.30 -34.15 -23.05
C LYS A 80 26.88 -34.21 -22.53
N PHE A 81 26.44 -33.10 -21.94
CA PHE A 81 25.05 -32.95 -21.51
C PHE A 81 24.09 -32.74 -22.68
N ILE A 82 22.82 -33.08 -22.47
CA ILE A 82 21.74 -32.78 -23.39
C ILE A 82 21.49 -31.26 -23.37
N SER A 83 21.34 -30.64 -24.53
CA SER A 83 21.09 -29.20 -24.59
C SER A 83 19.80 -28.82 -23.86
N PRO A 84 19.82 -27.92 -22.86
CA PRO A 84 18.63 -27.52 -22.11
C PRO A 84 17.58 -26.83 -22.99
N THR A 85 18.00 -26.19 -24.09
CA THR A 85 17.07 -25.60 -25.07
C THR A 85 16.19 -26.63 -25.76
N TYR A 86 16.72 -27.84 -25.99
CA TYR A 86 15.96 -28.93 -26.58
C TYR A 86 15.27 -29.77 -25.49
N GLY A 87 15.96 -30.05 -24.39
CA GLY A 87 15.44 -30.70 -23.20
C GLY A 87 15.55 -32.23 -23.21
N ALA A 88 15.81 -32.81 -22.04
CA ALA A 88 15.85 -34.26 -21.80
C ALA A 88 14.50 -34.91 -22.12
N ASN A 89 13.39 -34.23 -21.80
CA ASN A 89 12.04 -34.74 -22.08
C ASN A 89 11.79 -34.97 -23.58
N ASN A 90 12.20 -34.04 -24.45
CA ASN A 90 12.08 -34.19 -25.90
C ASN A 90 13.06 -35.24 -26.44
N THR A 91 14.26 -35.32 -25.87
CA THR A 91 15.27 -36.30 -26.26
C THR A 91 14.78 -37.72 -26.03
N ILE A 92 14.26 -37.99 -24.82
CA ILE A 92 13.68 -39.29 -24.46
C ILE A 92 12.45 -39.57 -25.34
N ARG A 93 11.64 -38.56 -25.68
CA ARG A 93 10.48 -38.72 -26.58
C ARG A 93 10.88 -39.24 -27.95
N ASP A 94 11.88 -38.60 -28.56
CA ASP A 94 12.31 -38.91 -29.91
C ASP A 94 12.98 -40.30 -29.96
N LEU A 95 13.73 -40.66 -28.92
CA LEU A 95 14.24 -42.03 -28.73
C LEU A 95 13.11 -43.06 -28.60
N ILE A 96 12.06 -42.79 -27.82
CA ILE A 96 10.89 -43.69 -27.72
C ILE A 96 10.22 -43.90 -29.09
N LEU A 97 10.05 -42.82 -29.86
CA LEU A 97 9.35 -42.87 -31.14
C LEU A 97 10.17 -43.58 -32.22
N LYS A 98 11.44 -43.21 -32.39
CA LYS A 98 12.28 -43.56 -33.56
C LYS A 98 13.63 -44.18 -33.24
N GLY A 99 14.04 -44.19 -31.97
CA GLY A 99 15.35 -44.69 -31.56
C GLY A 99 16.50 -43.74 -31.87
N ASN A 100 16.23 -42.50 -32.27
CA ASN A 100 17.24 -41.45 -32.47
C ASN A 100 16.73 -40.10 -31.98
N SER A 101 17.65 -39.16 -31.71
CA SER A 101 17.31 -37.79 -31.33
C SER A 101 18.43 -36.81 -31.74
N PRO A 102 18.11 -35.57 -32.19
CA PRO A 102 19.11 -34.60 -32.63
C PRO A 102 20.26 -34.33 -31.65
N PRO A 103 20.04 -34.22 -30.31
CA PRO A 103 21.14 -33.99 -29.36
C PRO A 103 22.14 -35.15 -29.26
N LEU A 104 21.76 -36.36 -29.69
CA LEU A 104 22.59 -37.57 -29.63
C LEU A 104 23.18 -37.90 -31.02
N ALA A 105 23.23 -36.94 -31.93
CA ALA A 105 23.74 -37.15 -33.29
C ALA A 105 25.20 -37.67 -33.26
N GLY A 106 25.43 -38.78 -33.97
CA GLY A 106 26.74 -39.45 -34.03
C GLY A 106 27.01 -40.44 -32.89
N TYR A 107 26.10 -40.59 -31.93
CA TYR A 107 26.17 -41.63 -30.90
C TYR A 107 25.50 -42.94 -31.35
N ASP A 108 26.09 -44.09 -31.02
CA ASP A 108 25.51 -45.41 -31.31
C ASP A 108 24.40 -45.77 -30.31
N VAL A 109 23.27 -45.09 -30.46
CA VAL A 109 22.03 -45.32 -29.70
C VAL A 109 21.44 -46.72 -29.95
N GLU A 110 21.73 -47.33 -31.10
CA GLU A 110 21.17 -48.63 -31.49
C GLU A 110 21.67 -49.76 -30.58
N ARG A 111 22.88 -49.62 -30.03
CA ARG A 111 23.43 -50.51 -29.00
C ARG A 111 22.49 -50.72 -27.81
N ILE A 112 21.76 -49.68 -27.41
CA ILE A 112 20.83 -49.72 -26.26
C ILE A 112 19.38 -49.83 -26.73
N MET A 113 18.98 -49.04 -27.72
CA MET A 113 17.60 -49.03 -28.21
C MET A 113 17.24 -50.36 -28.88
N GLY A 114 18.12 -50.94 -29.70
CA GLY A 114 17.99 -52.28 -30.29
C GLY A 114 16.63 -52.55 -30.94
N ASN A 115 16.15 -51.62 -31.78
CA ASN A 115 14.82 -51.64 -32.39
C ASN A 115 13.63 -51.78 -31.40
N GLN A 116 13.76 -51.39 -30.13
CA GLN A 116 12.65 -51.33 -29.18
C GLN A 116 12.03 -49.93 -29.15
N THR A 117 11.41 -49.54 -30.27
CA THR A 117 10.79 -48.23 -30.47
C THR A 117 9.31 -48.38 -30.83
N ILE A 118 8.54 -47.29 -30.72
CA ILE A 118 7.14 -47.30 -31.19
C ILE A 118 7.06 -47.55 -32.69
N GLU A 119 8.00 -47.03 -33.49
CA GLU A 119 8.10 -47.32 -34.92
C GLU A 119 8.29 -48.82 -35.22
N ALA A 120 9.22 -49.47 -34.53
CA ALA A 120 9.49 -50.90 -34.71
C ALA A 120 8.31 -51.75 -34.23
N TRP A 121 7.73 -51.41 -33.07
CA TRP A 121 6.52 -52.05 -32.56
C TRP A 121 5.34 -51.93 -33.53
N LEU A 122 5.10 -50.75 -34.12
CA LEU A 122 4.07 -50.58 -35.14
C LEU A 122 4.32 -51.47 -36.37
N GLY A 123 5.58 -51.68 -36.74
CA GLY A 123 5.96 -52.62 -37.79
C GLY A 123 5.57 -54.07 -37.48
N GLU A 124 5.76 -54.52 -36.25
CA GLU A 124 5.34 -55.85 -35.80
C GLU A 124 3.81 -55.97 -35.68
N VAL A 125 3.14 -54.93 -35.16
CA VAL A 125 1.67 -54.88 -35.13
C VAL A 125 1.09 -54.98 -36.54
N GLU A 126 1.67 -54.27 -37.52
CA GLU A 126 1.23 -54.34 -38.91
C GLU A 126 1.31 -55.78 -39.46
N LYS A 127 2.39 -56.51 -39.16
CA LYS A 127 2.55 -57.93 -39.54
C LYS A 127 1.48 -58.81 -38.89
N GLN A 128 1.16 -58.59 -37.61
CA GLN A 128 0.16 -59.37 -36.89
C GLN A 128 -1.27 -59.08 -37.37
N LEU A 129 -1.59 -57.80 -37.63
CA LEU A 129 -2.87 -57.41 -38.22
C LEU A 129 -3.07 -58.08 -39.59
N ARG A 130 -2.02 -58.08 -40.44
CA ARG A 130 -2.06 -58.75 -41.76
C ARG A 130 -2.39 -60.23 -41.65
N LYS A 131 -1.77 -60.96 -40.70
CA LYS A 131 -2.08 -62.39 -40.45
C LYS A 131 -3.54 -62.61 -40.04
N GLN A 132 -4.16 -61.60 -39.45
CA GLN A 132 -5.55 -61.66 -39.01
C GLN A 132 -6.55 -61.16 -40.07
N GLY A 133 -6.09 -60.75 -41.25
CA GLY A 133 -6.94 -60.19 -42.32
C GLY A 133 -7.28 -58.71 -42.11
N LEU A 134 -6.49 -57.99 -41.30
CA LEU A 134 -6.65 -56.57 -41.01
C LEU A 134 -5.43 -55.77 -41.49
N LEU A 135 -5.62 -54.49 -41.77
CA LEU A 135 -4.60 -53.57 -42.25
C LEU A 135 -4.75 -52.21 -41.57
N PHE A 136 -3.64 -51.49 -41.39
CA PHE A 136 -3.73 -50.07 -41.09
C PHE A 136 -4.27 -49.30 -42.30
N GLY A 137 -5.21 -48.39 -42.07
CA GLY A 137 -5.83 -47.54 -43.10
C GLY A 137 -4.98 -46.32 -43.49
N VAL A 138 -3.86 -46.11 -42.81
CA VAL A 138 -2.88 -45.02 -43.00
C VAL A 138 -1.47 -45.60 -42.90
N ASN A 139 -0.48 -44.93 -43.50
CA ASN A 139 0.92 -45.38 -43.42
C ASN A 139 1.51 -45.18 -42.01
N ARG A 140 2.57 -45.94 -41.71
CA ARG A 140 3.23 -45.95 -40.39
C ARG A 140 3.69 -44.56 -39.95
N ASP A 141 4.31 -43.80 -40.84
CA ASP A 141 4.77 -42.43 -40.54
C ASP A 141 3.64 -41.50 -40.12
N SER A 142 2.44 -41.66 -40.68
CA SER A 142 1.27 -40.87 -40.26
C SER A 142 0.79 -41.29 -38.87
N ILE A 143 0.86 -42.58 -38.53
CA ILE A 143 0.53 -43.06 -37.18
C ILE A 143 1.53 -42.49 -36.16
N ILE A 144 2.83 -42.52 -36.47
CA ILE A 144 3.88 -41.97 -35.60
C ILE A 144 3.67 -40.47 -35.41
N ARG A 145 3.42 -39.70 -36.48
CA ARG A 145 3.13 -38.25 -36.38
C ARG A 145 1.88 -37.94 -35.56
N ASN A 146 0.89 -38.82 -35.58
CA ASN A 146 -0.33 -38.67 -34.78
C ASN A 146 -0.19 -39.23 -33.36
N THR A 147 0.95 -39.82 -33.00
CA THR A 147 1.20 -40.34 -31.66
C THR A 147 1.73 -39.23 -30.78
N THR A 148 0.96 -38.88 -29.75
CA THR A 148 1.36 -37.91 -28.72
C THR A 148 2.03 -38.65 -27.57
N ILE A 149 3.29 -38.32 -27.31
CA ILE A 149 4.04 -38.79 -26.15
C ILE A 149 4.57 -37.58 -25.39
N LEU A 150 4.29 -37.55 -24.08
CA LEU A 150 4.79 -36.58 -23.14
C LEU A 150 5.60 -37.33 -22.07
N ILE A 151 6.79 -36.81 -21.76
CA ILE A 151 7.66 -37.35 -20.71
C ILE A 151 7.86 -36.25 -19.69
N ALA A 152 7.70 -36.59 -18.42
CA ALA A 152 7.79 -35.65 -17.31
C ALA A 152 8.36 -36.33 -16.05
N PRO A 153 9.08 -35.61 -15.19
CA PRO A 153 9.36 -36.11 -13.85
C PRO A 153 8.04 -36.22 -13.07
N LEU A 154 7.79 -37.40 -12.50
CA LEU A 154 6.63 -37.62 -11.63
C LEU A 154 6.93 -37.15 -10.20
N ASP A 155 8.13 -37.45 -9.74
CA ASP A 155 8.76 -37.01 -8.49
C ASP A 155 10.29 -37.20 -8.64
N SER A 156 11.05 -37.00 -7.56
CA SER A 156 12.51 -37.13 -7.56
C SER A 156 13.04 -38.48 -8.05
N PHE A 157 12.29 -39.58 -7.84
CA PHE A 157 12.75 -40.95 -8.12
C PHE A 157 12.00 -41.61 -9.27
N ARG A 158 10.99 -40.95 -9.86
CA ARG A 158 10.14 -41.56 -10.89
C ARG A 158 9.89 -40.62 -12.06
N ILE A 159 9.88 -41.17 -13.26
CA ILE A 159 9.49 -40.48 -14.50
C ILE A 159 8.19 -41.07 -15.00
N VAL A 160 7.29 -40.23 -15.50
CA VAL A 160 6.09 -40.67 -16.21
C VAL A 160 6.27 -40.51 -17.73
N ILE A 161 5.72 -41.48 -18.46
CA ILE A 161 5.56 -41.46 -19.91
C ILE A 161 4.06 -41.55 -20.18
N LYS A 162 3.50 -40.45 -20.69
CA LYS A 162 2.09 -40.31 -21.05
C LYS A 162 1.97 -40.42 -22.57
N GLY A 163 1.28 -41.45 -23.06
CA GLY A 163 1.18 -41.75 -24.49
C GLY A 163 -0.26 -41.94 -24.98
N ARG A 164 -0.52 -41.51 -26.22
CA ARG A 164 -1.77 -41.77 -26.95
C ARG A 164 -1.52 -41.76 -28.45
N ILE A 165 -2.03 -42.76 -29.17
CA ILE A 165 -2.05 -42.77 -30.63
C ILE A 165 -3.36 -42.14 -31.07
N ASN A 166 -3.31 -40.97 -31.69
CA ASN A 166 -4.52 -40.29 -32.16
C ASN A 166 -4.93 -40.78 -33.54
N SER A 167 -6.23 -40.96 -33.74
CA SER A 167 -6.83 -41.16 -35.06
C SER A 167 -6.21 -42.30 -35.88
N ILE A 168 -6.22 -43.51 -35.32
CA ILE A 168 -5.86 -44.74 -36.02
C ILE A 168 -7.07 -45.31 -36.77
N VAL A 169 -6.84 -45.80 -37.98
CA VAL A 169 -7.84 -46.49 -38.80
C VAL A 169 -7.36 -47.91 -39.04
N ILE A 170 -8.21 -48.89 -38.76
CA ILE A 170 -7.98 -50.30 -39.07
C ILE A 170 -9.06 -50.74 -40.06
N LYS A 171 -8.65 -51.38 -41.15
CA LYS A 171 -9.50 -51.86 -42.23
C LYS A 171 -9.37 -53.37 -42.37
N ASP A 172 -10.37 -54.04 -42.93
CA ASP A 172 -10.23 -55.41 -43.41
C ASP A 172 -9.56 -55.45 -44.80
N LEU A 173 -9.29 -56.66 -45.32
CA LEU A 173 -8.72 -56.86 -46.66
C LEU A 173 -9.62 -56.34 -47.80
N ALA A 174 -10.92 -56.16 -47.56
CA ALA A 174 -11.87 -55.60 -48.53
C ALA A 174 -11.91 -54.06 -48.48
N GLY A 175 -11.18 -53.43 -47.55
CA GLY A 175 -11.11 -51.98 -47.39
C GLY A 175 -12.21 -51.38 -46.49
N LYS A 176 -13.08 -52.20 -45.88
CA LYS A 176 -14.09 -51.73 -44.92
C LYS A 176 -13.41 -51.27 -43.64
N ILE A 177 -13.83 -50.12 -43.11
CA ILE A 177 -13.31 -49.60 -41.84
C ILE A 177 -13.89 -50.43 -40.68
N VAL A 178 -12.99 -51.03 -39.92
CA VAL A 178 -13.28 -51.92 -38.79
C VAL A 178 -13.15 -51.18 -37.46
N TYR A 179 -12.20 -50.26 -37.38
CA TYR A 179 -12.02 -49.37 -36.25
C TYR A 179 -11.52 -48.00 -36.72
N LYS A 180 -12.07 -46.94 -36.14
CA LYS A 180 -11.61 -45.57 -36.33
C LYS A 180 -11.71 -44.86 -34.99
N GLY A 181 -10.58 -44.53 -34.39
CA GLY A 181 -10.53 -43.97 -33.04
C GLY A 181 -9.12 -43.69 -32.58
N SER A 182 -8.91 -43.61 -31.27
CA SER A 182 -7.59 -43.44 -30.68
C SER A 182 -7.25 -44.61 -29.77
N ILE A 183 -5.97 -44.82 -29.50
CA ILE A 183 -5.49 -45.88 -28.60
C ILE A 183 -4.75 -45.19 -27.46
N PRO A 184 -5.26 -45.24 -26.21
CA PRO A 184 -6.52 -45.86 -25.78
C PRO A 184 -7.75 -45.08 -26.26
N GLU A 185 -8.95 -45.69 -26.23
CA GLU A 185 -10.18 -45.04 -26.69
C GLU A 185 -10.46 -43.72 -25.94
N LYS A 186 -10.32 -43.74 -24.61
CA LYS A 186 -10.44 -42.58 -23.72
C LYS A 186 -9.14 -42.34 -22.95
N GLY A 187 -8.80 -41.07 -22.74
CA GLY A 187 -7.67 -40.68 -21.89
C GLY A 187 -6.29 -41.02 -22.47
N TYR A 188 -5.33 -41.33 -21.61
CA TYR A 188 -3.95 -41.63 -21.99
C TYR A 188 -3.49 -42.93 -21.33
N VAL A 189 -2.49 -43.57 -21.92
CA VAL A 189 -1.74 -44.62 -21.25
C VAL A 189 -0.58 -43.98 -20.49
N TYR A 190 -0.40 -44.40 -19.25
CA TYR A 190 0.71 -43.98 -18.39
C TYR A 190 1.64 -45.16 -18.12
N SER A 191 2.93 -44.93 -18.29
CA SER A 191 4.01 -45.81 -17.84
C SER A 191 4.88 -45.04 -16.86
N ILE A 192 5.13 -45.62 -15.68
CA ILE A 192 5.98 -45.00 -14.65
C ILE A 192 7.29 -45.79 -14.61
N VAL A 193 8.41 -45.08 -14.73
CA VAL A 193 9.76 -45.64 -14.71
C VAL A 193 10.43 -45.21 -13.40
N ASP A 194 10.92 -46.18 -12.65
CA ASP A 194 11.70 -45.97 -11.43
C ASP A 194 13.15 -45.67 -11.78
N LEU A 195 13.73 -44.66 -11.12
CA LEU A 195 15.12 -44.25 -11.25
C LEU A 195 16.04 -44.99 -10.28
N ASN A 196 15.51 -45.65 -9.25
CA ASN A 196 16.32 -46.39 -8.30
C ASN A 196 17.14 -47.49 -8.99
N GLY A 197 18.45 -47.50 -8.74
CA GLY A 197 19.39 -48.44 -9.35
C GLY A 197 19.93 -47.99 -10.71
N LEU A 198 19.53 -46.82 -11.23
CA LEU A 198 20.12 -46.23 -12.43
C LEU A 198 21.32 -45.34 -12.07
N GLU A 199 22.29 -45.25 -12.98
CA GLU A 199 23.42 -44.32 -12.83
C GLU A 199 22.93 -42.87 -12.87
N ASP A 200 23.48 -42.02 -12.00
CA ASP A 200 23.38 -40.57 -12.10
C ASP A 200 24.50 -40.06 -13.02
N PRO A 201 24.18 -39.71 -14.28
CA PRO A 201 25.21 -39.44 -15.28
C PRO A 201 25.93 -38.11 -15.06
N MET A 202 25.44 -37.24 -14.16
CA MET A 202 26.07 -35.96 -13.86
C MET A 202 27.48 -36.16 -13.30
N PHE A 203 27.66 -37.08 -12.36
CA PHE A 203 28.95 -37.36 -11.74
C PHE A 203 29.98 -37.85 -12.77
N SER A 204 29.59 -38.80 -13.61
CA SER A 204 30.43 -39.33 -14.69
C SER A 204 30.79 -38.23 -15.70
N ALA A 205 29.82 -37.42 -16.11
CA ALA A 205 30.07 -36.36 -17.10
C ALA A 205 30.98 -35.24 -16.59
N VAL A 206 30.78 -34.79 -15.35
CA VAL A 206 31.59 -33.72 -14.75
C VAL A 206 33.02 -34.19 -14.49
N THR A 207 33.18 -35.40 -13.95
CA THR A 207 34.49 -35.93 -13.53
C THR A 207 35.25 -36.68 -14.64
N GLY A 208 34.66 -36.81 -15.84
CA GLY A 208 35.24 -37.57 -16.95
C GLY A 208 35.29 -39.08 -16.69
N GLY A 209 34.27 -39.62 -16.03
CA GLY A 209 34.09 -41.04 -15.73
C GLY A 209 34.89 -41.54 -14.52
N ARG A 210 35.52 -40.65 -13.74
CA ARG A 210 36.38 -41.03 -12.61
C ARG A 210 35.61 -41.22 -11.31
N TYR A 211 34.40 -40.68 -11.25
CA TYR A 211 33.50 -40.82 -10.12
C TYR A 211 32.08 -41.05 -10.64
N GLN A 212 31.39 -42.04 -10.07
CA GLN A 212 30.05 -42.46 -10.50
C GLN A 212 29.18 -42.69 -9.27
N ARG A 213 27.88 -42.39 -9.39
CA ARG A 213 26.87 -42.71 -8.38
C ARG A 213 25.67 -43.40 -9.01
N ILE A 214 25.01 -44.20 -8.18
CA ILE A 214 23.74 -44.83 -8.51
C ILE A 214 22.65 -44.09 -7.75
N VAL A 215 21.58 -43.69 -8.43
CA VAL A 215 20.40 -43.09 -7.79
C VAL A 215 19.76 -44.12 -6.88
N ARG A 216 19.73 -43.81 -5.59
CA ARG A 216 19.05 -44.63 -4.58
C ARG A 216 18.38 -43.74 -3.55
N ALA A 217 17.09 -43.93 -3.33
CA ALA A 217 16.37 -43.21 -2.31
C ALA A 217 16.90 -43.55 -0.90
N CYS A 218 17.19 -42.52 -0.11
CA CYS A 218 17.40 -42.65 1.33
C CYS A 218 16.11 -43.18 2.01
N LYS A 219 16.23 -43.80 3.19
CA LYS A 219 15.05 -44.20 3.99
C LYS A 219 14.12 -43.00 4.28
N TYR A 220 14.70 -41.81 4.41
CA TYR A 220 14.02 -40.54 4.63
C TYR A 220 13.98 -39.72 3.34
N ALA A 221 13.53 -40.34 2.25
CA ALA A 221 13.62 -39.81 0.89
C ALA A 221 12.95 -38.45 0.67
N TYR A 222 11.92 -38.06 1.45
CA TYR A 222 11.22 -36.79 1.25
C TYR A 222 11.05 -36.02 2.57
N PRO A 223 12.12 -35.34 3.04
CA PRO A 223 12.13 -34.68 4.35
C PRO A 223 11.23 -33.43 4.44
N GLU A 224 10.81 -32.87 3.30
CA GLU A 224 9.84 -31.75 3.23
C GLU A 224 8.39 -32.19 3.48
N ILE A 225 8.08 -33.47 3.24
CA ILE A 225 6.71 -34.01 3.29
C ILE A 225 6.53 -34.99 4.45
N PHE A 226 7.54 -35.80 4.73
CA PHE A 226 7.50 -36.87 5.73
C PHE A 226 8.50 -36.62 6.87
N ALA A 227 8.82 -37.69 7.60
CA ALA A 227 9.80 -37.64 8.67
C ALA A 227 11.17 -37.20 8.15
N LYS A 228 11.82 -36.38 8.96
CA LYS A 228 13.18 -35.89 8.72
C LYS A 228 14.20 -36.95 9.11
N PRO A 229 15.39 -36.98 8.50
CA PRO A 229 16.48 -37.91 8.82
C PRO A 229 17.16 -37.64 10.17
N VAL A 230 16.45 -37.09 11.15
CA VAL A 230 16.94 -36.89 12.52
C VAL A 230 15.84 -37.24 13.50
N LYS A 231 16.20 -37.83 14.65
CA LYS A 231 15.28 -37.95 15.79
C LYS A 231 15.64 -36.92 16.84
N VAL A 232 14.64 -36.42 17.54
CA VAL A 232 14.82 -35.43 18.60
C VAL A 232 13.95 -35.80 19.80
N ILE A 233 14.52 -35.63 20.98
CA ILE A 233 13.84 -35.69 22.26
C ILE A 233 14.07 -34.38 22.98
N GLU A 234 13.03 -33.83 23.59
CA GLU A 234 13.09 -32.57 24.34
C GLU A 234 12.99 -32.84 25.85
N GLY A 235 13.78 -32.14 26.65
CA GLY A 235 13.75 -32.29 28.11
C GLY A 235 14.23 -31.03 28.81
N SER A 236 14.46 -31.13 30.11
CA SER A 236 15.11 -30.07 30.90
C SER A 236 16.55 -30.49 31.15
N GLY A 237 17.54 -29.65 30.84
CA GLY A 237 18.94 -30.05 30.97
C GLY A 237 19.89 -28.94 31.42
N VAL A 238 20.97 -29.36 32.06
CA VAL A 238 22.03 -28.49 32.57
C VAL A 238 23.38 -29.01 32.08
N SER A 239 24.23 -28.10 31.62
CA SER A 239 25.60 -28.39 31.21
C SER A 239 26.46 -27.14 31.28
N SER A 240 27.76 -27.30 31.55
CA SER A 240 28.76 -26.24 31.41
C SER A 240 29.29 -26.09 29.98
N THR A 241 28.99 -27.05 29.10
CA THR A 241 29.42 -27.09 27.69
C THR A 241 28.22 -27.41 26.79
N SER A 242 28.07 -26.70 25.67
CA SER A 242 27.05 -26.98 24.67
C SER A 242 27.59 -26.63 23.28
N PRO A 243 27.39 -27.48 22.26
CA PRO A 243 26.78 -28.81 22.35
C PRO A 243 27.68 -29.86 23.03
N VAL A 244 27.11 -31.00 23.41
CA VAL A 244 27.85 -32.20 23.83
C VAL A 244 27.63 -33.28 22.79
N ILE A 245 28.72 -33.80 22.23
CA ILE A 245 28.70 -34.75 21.12
C ILE A 245 29.27 -36.08 21.61
N GLY A 246 28.58 -37.18 21.31
CA GLY A 246 29.01 -38.52 21.69
C GLY A 246 28.03 -39.59 21.21
N ARG A 247 28.42 -40.85 21.30
CA ARG A 247 27.52 -41.96 20.93
C ARG A 247 26.62 -42.33 22.08
N TYR A 248 25.37 -42.68 21.78
CA TYR A 248 24.44 -43.15 22.81
C TYR A 248 24.79 -44.56 23.29
N SER A 249 24.69 -44.79 24.61
CA SER A 249 24.87 -46.10 25.22
C SER A 249 23.92 -46.34 26.38
N THR A 250 23.54 -47.59 26.59
CA THR A 250 22.83 -48.09 27.77
C THR A 250 23.80 -48.56 28.87
N ALA A 251 25.12 -48.54 28.59
CA ALA A 251 26.18 -48.74 29.57
C ALA A 251 26.81 -47.41 29.98
N VAL A 252 27.27 -47.31 31.22
CA VAL A 252 27.95 -46.10 31.73
C VAL A 252 29.43 -46.17 31.35
N THR A 253 29.84 -45.40 30.32
CA THR A 253 31.25 -45.29 29.92
C THR A 253 31.65 -43.83 29.64
N SER A 254 32.91 -43.49 29.92
CA SER A 254 33.39 -42.10 29.91
C SER A 254 33.40 -41.41 28.54
N ASP A 255 33.17 -42.17 27.48
CA ASP A 255 33.18 -41.77 26.07
C ASP A 255 31.79 -41.77 25.43
N THR A 256 30.74 -42.17 26.17
CA THR A 256 29.37 -42.30 25.64
C THR A 256 28.34 -41.50 26.42
N ILE A 257 27.27 -41.11 25.74
CA ILE A 257 26.09 -40.47 26.31
C ILE A 257 25.17 -41.58 26.81
N TYR A 258 24.96 -41.66 28.12
CA TYR A 258 24.05 -42.63 28.70
C TYR A 258 22.59 -42.30 28.39
N ILE A 259 21.82 -43.29 27.94
CA ILE A 259 20.36 -43.22 27.72
C ILE A 259 19.62 -44.22 28.61
N GLY A 260 18.57 -43.78 29.31
CA GLY A 260 17.78 -44.70 30.14
C GLY A 260 16.64 -44.05 30.91
N GLU A 261 15.98 -44.83 31.77
CA GLU A 261 14.84 -44.32 32.55
C GLU A 261 15.25 -43.39 33.69
N LYS A 262 16.34 -43.74 34.40
CA LYS A 262 16.81 -43.07 35.62
C LYS A 262 18.33 -43.04 35.67
N TYR A 263 18.86 -42.17 36.53
CA TYR A 263 20.28 -41.99 36.71
C TYR A 263 20.98 -43.28 37.21
N PRO A 264 21.99 -43.81 36.49
CA PRO A 264 22.61 -45.11 36.77
C PRO A 264 23.87 -45.03 37.66
N GLY A 265 24.35 -43.83 38.00
CA GLY A 265 25.66 -43.59 38.63
C GLY A 265 26.63 -42.81 37.73
N ASP A 266 27.69 -42.27 38.33
CA ASP A 266 28.68 -41.43 37.65
C ASP A 266 29.58 -42.22 36.69
N GLY A 267 30.10 -41.54 35.66
CA GLY A 267 31.12 -42.07 34.76
C GLY A 267 30.78 -42.02 33.28
N ALA A 268 29.60 -41.51 32.89
CA ALA A 268 29.26 -41.26 31.49
C ALA A 268 29.74 -39.88 31.00
N LEU A 269 29.84 -39.68 29.69
CA LEU A 269 30.12 -38.37 29.09
C LEU A 269 28.99 -37.37 29.37
N ALA A 270 27.74 -37.84 29.24
CA ALA A 270 26.52 -37.10 29.51
C ALA A 270 25.35 -38.07 29.75
N TYR A 271 24.21 -37.56 30.21
CA TYR A 271 23.04 -38.35 30.56
C TYR A 271 21.77 -37.81 29.87
N VAL A 272 20.96 -38.70 29.31
CA VAL A 272 19.62 -38.38 28.77
C VAL A 272 18.63 -39.35 29.38
N LEU A 273 17.74 -38.84 30.24
CA LEU A 273 16.93 -39.64 31.16
C LEU A 273 15.44 -39.31 31.06
N LYS A 274 14.61 -40.36 31.16
CA LYS A 274 13.14 -40.20 31.28
C LYS A 274 12.77 -39.34 32.48
N GLU A 275 13.33 -39.66 33.65
CA GLU A 275 13.10 -38.98 34.92
C GLU A 275 14.44 -38.83 35.65
N GLY A 276 14.69 -37.66 36.26
CA GLY A 276 15.91 -37.40 37.04
C GLY A 276 15.97 -35.97 37.58
N ASP A 277 17.05 -35.65 38.29
CA ASP A 277 17.29 -34.34 38.91
C ASP A 277 18.70 -33.80 38.59
N PHE A 278 18.85 -32.47 38.49
CA PHE A 278 20.13 -31.84 38.16
C PHE A 278 21.21 -32.01 39.24
N SER A 279 20.83 -32.39 40.47
CA SER A 279 21.78 -32.65 41.57
C SER A 279 22.40 -34.04 41.53
N GLU A 280 21.95 -34.93 40.64
CA GLU A 280 22.43 -36.31 40.57
C GLU A 280 23.85 -36.44 40.01
N THR A 281 24.30 -35.49 39.20
CA THR A 281 25.66 -35.50 38.61
C THR A 281 26.13 -34.09 38.26
N THR A 282 27.45 -33.92 38.09
CA THR A 282 28.05 -32.70 37.54
C THR A 282 28.28 -32.78 36.04
N ALA A 283 28.09 -33.96 35.42
CA ALA A 283 28.16 -34.12 33.98
C ALA A 283 26.94 -33.49 33.28
N PRO A 284 27.02 -33.17 31.98
CA PRO A 284 25.88 -32.71 31.20
C PRO A 284 24.70 -33.69 31.30
N ILE A 285 23.51 -33.19 31.63
CA ILE A 285 22.34 -34.05 31.90
C ILE A 285 21.06 -33.44 31.35
N ILE A 286 20.25 -34.24 30.66
CA ILE A 286 18.89 -33.94 30.21
C ILE A 286 17.94 -34.91 30.91
N VAL A 287 16.95 -34.40 31.63
CA VAL A 287 15.93 -35.16 32.37
C VAL A 287 14.53 -34.77 31.89
N ASN A 288 13.52 -35.53 32.33
CA ASN A 288 12.11 -35.28 31.98
C ASN A 288 11.92 -35.27 30.46
N THR A 289 12.49 -36.27 29.79
CA THR A 289 12.53 -36.33 28.34
C THR A 289 11.18 -36.68 27.73
N THR A 290 10.80 -35.95 26.68
CA THR A 290 9.52 -36.03 26.00
C THR A 290 9.65 -36.04 24.49
N VAL A 291 8.66 -36.63 23.82
CA VAL A 291 8.44 -36.53 22.37
C VAL A 291 7.01 -36.07 22.17
N GLY A 292 6.81 -34.90 21.56
CA GLY A 292 5.47 -34.31 21.43
C GLY A 292 4.79 -33.98 22.76
N GLY A 293 5.58 -33.75 23.83
CA GLY A 293 5.08 -33.45 25.18
C GLY A 293 4.75 -34.67 26.04
N GLU A 294 4.80 -35.89 25.49
CA GLU A 294 4.64 -37.13 26.26
C GLU A 294 6.00 -37.63 26.77
N LEU A 295 6.09 -38.00 28.05
CA LEU A 295 7.30 -38.57 28.66
C LEU A 295 7.71 -39.87 27.97
N VAL A 296 8.95 -39.97 27.51
CA VAL A 296 9.49 -41.15 26.83
C VAL A 296 10.78 -41.61 27.51
N ASN A 297 11.01 -42.93 27.49
CA ASN A 297 12.34 -43.46 27.79
C ASN A 297 13.25 -43.22 26.57
N PRO A 298 14.37 -42.50 26.70
CA PRO A 298 15.30 -42.26 25.60
C PRO A 298 15.80 -43.54 24.92
N ALA A 299 15.92 -44.65 25.66
CA ALA A 299 16.30 -45.95 25.13
C ALA A 299 15.26 -46.59 24.19
N ASP A 300 14.02 -46.11 24.18
CA ASP A 300 12.97 -46.56 23.24
C ASP A 300 13.02 -45.79 21.90
N VAL A 301 13.73 -44.66 21.85
CA VAL A 301 13.78 -43.75 20.70
C VAL A 301 15.16 -43.76 20.02
N PHE A 302 16.22 -43.66 20.82
CA PHE A 302 17.62 -43.74 20.39
C PHE A 302 18.14 -45.17 20.53
N LYS A 303 19.12 -45.57 19.71
CA LYS A 303 19.72 -46.90 19.78
C LYS A 303 21.16 -46.84 20.26
N GLU A 304 21.61 -47.95 20.83
CA GLU A 304 23.01 -48.17 21.19
C GLU A 304 23.93 -47.91 19.99
N GLY A 305 24.90 -47.01 20.17
CA GLY A 305 25.90 -46.64 19.17
C GLY A 305 25.51 -45.49 18.24
N ASP A 306 24.24 -45.05 18.24
CA ASP A 306 23.76 -43.93 17.41
C ASP A 306 24.50 -42.63 17.77
N MET A 307 24.80 -41.79 16.77
CA MET A 307 25.47 -40.50 16.99
C MET A 307 24.55 -39.47 17.64
N GLY A 308 24.89 -39.06 18.86
CA GLY A 308 24.16 -38.12 19.69
C GLY A 308 24.74 -36.72 19.72
N VAL A 309 23.87 -35.72 19.63
CA VAL A 309 24.21 -34.31 19.87
C VAL A 309 23.23 -33.73 20.89
N LEU A 310 23.76 -33.35 22.05
CA LEU A 310 22.99 -32.70 23.11
C LEU A 310 23.17 -31.20 23.02
N VAL A 311 22.06 -30.49 22.90
CA VAL A 311 22.03 -29.04 22.84
C VAL A 311 21.31 -28.54 24.08
N PHE A 312 22.04 -27.81 24.92
CA PHE A 312 21.50 -27.20 26.11
C PHE A 312 21.15 -25.76 25.76
N GLY A 313 19.85 -25.46 25.71
CA GLY A 313 19.41 -24.13 25.33
C GLY A 313 19.90 -23.11 26.36
N SER A 314 20.52 -22.03 25.88
CA SER A 314 20.11 -20.72 26.39
C SER A 314 18.61 -20.63 26.14
N ALA A 315 17.82 -20.35 27.19
CA ALA A 315 16.36 -20.30 27.19
C ALA A 315 15.78 -20.04 25.80
N VAL A 316 14.85 -20.88 25.32
CA VAL A 316 13.90 -20.38 24.31
C VAL A 316 13.38 -19.10 24.91
N THR A 317 13.62 -17.97 24.25
CA THR A 317 13.19 -16.66 24.74
C THR A 317 11.67 -16.66 24.62
N TRP A 318 11.02 -17.32 25.58
CA TRP A 318 9.60 -17.32 25.77
C TRP A 318 9.36 -16.02 26.50
N CYS A 319 8.96 -15.02 25.72
CA CYS A 319 8.93 -13.64 26.19
C CYS A 319 8.00 -13.45 27.39
N ASN A 320 7.02 -14.37 27.56
CA ASN A 320 6.11 -14.35 28.68
C ASN A 320 5.62 -15.74 29.07
N TYR A 321 6.15 -16.26 30.18
CA TYR A 321 5.84 -17.60 30.73
C TYR A 321 4.42 -17.71 31.31
N THR A 322 3.67 -16.60 31.40
CA THR A 322 2.27 -16.58 31.84
C THR A 322 1.33 -17.17 30.79
N TYR A 323 1.67 -17.05 29.51
CA TYR A 323 0.87 -17.52 28.39
C TYR A 323 1.47 -18.83 27.85
N PRO A 324 0.80 -19.98 28.03
CA PRO A 324 1.37 -21.30 27.75
C PRO A 324 1.38 -21.68 26.25
N TYR A 325 0.80 -20.85 25.39
CA TYR A 325 0.72 -21.10 23.95
C TYR A 325 1.20 -19.88 23.17
N ARG A 326 1.76 -20.08 21.97
CA ARG A 326 1.97 -18.99 21.02
C ARG A 326 1.76 -19.44 19.58
N VAL A 327 1.41 -18.50 18.71
CA VAL A 327 1.46 -18.65 17.24
C VAL A 327 2.26 -17.50 16.66
N SER A 328 2.95 -17.73 15.55
CA SER A 328 3.68 -16.69 14.83
C SER A 328 2.91 -16.20 13.61
N PHE A 329 3.18 -14.97 13.20
CA PHE A 329 2.70 -14.41 11.94
C PHE A 329 3.69 -13.38 11.40
N THR A 330 3.64 -13.16 10.09
CA THR A 330 4.51 -12.18 9.42
C THR A 330 3.72 -11.04 8.83
N VAL A 331 4.31 -9.84 8.83
CA VAL A 331 3.85 -8.67 8.06
C VAL A 331 4.90 -8.32 7.00
N PRO A 332 4.48 -7.87 5.80
CA PRO A 332 5.40 -7.39 4.77
C PRO A 332 6.36 -6.30 5.27
N ALA A 333 7.63 -6.36 4.84
CA ALA A 333 8.64 -5.37 5.23
C ALA A 333 8.25 -3.92 4.86
N SER A 334 7.44 -3.74 3.81
CA SER A 334 6.92 -2.43 3.39
C SER A 334 5.91 -1.81 4.36
N TYR A 335 5.49 -2.53 5.40
CA TYR A 335 4.54 -2.07 6.43
C TYR A 335 5.23 -1.59 7.71
N ILE A 336 6.55 -1.78 7.84
CA ILE A 336 7.32 -1.31 8.99
C ILE A 336 7.18 0.23 9.13
N GLY A 337 6.89 0.68 10.35
CA GLY A 337 6.67 2.09 10.68
C GLY A 337 5.29 2.65 10.36
N LYS A 338 4.43 1.91 9.64
CA LYS A 338 3.06 2.31 9.28
C LYS A 338 2.03 1.86 10.31
N LEU A 339 0.83 2.44 10.28
CA LEU A 339 -0.32 1.94 11.03
C LEU A 339 -0.94 0.76 10.27
N VAL A 340 -1.09 -0.38 10.94
CA VAL A 340 -1.67 -1.60 10.37
C VAL A 340 -2.85 -2.03 11.24
N LEU A 341 -4.01 -2.23 10.63
CA LEU A 341 -5.17 -2.86 11.25
C LEU A 341 -5.16 -4.34 10.86
N LEU A 342 -4.80 -5.20 11.82
CA LEU A 342 -4.87 -6.64 11.64
C LEU A 342 -6.32 -7.11 11.77
N GLU A 343 -6.79 -7.85 10.79
CA GLU A 343 -8.13 -8.45 10.78
C GLU A 343 -8.01 -9.97 10.79
N PHE A 344 -8.51 -10.58 11.85
CA PHE A 344 -8.59 -12.03 12.01
C PHE A 344 -10.05 -12.48 12.11
N ASN A 345 -10.33 -13.71 11.69
CA ASN A 345 -11.62 -14.34 11.92
C ASN A 345 -11.66 -14.91 13.35
N ALA A 346 -12.67 -14.51 14.13
CA ALA A 346 -12.80 -14.92 15.52
C ALA A 346 -13.14 -16.41 15.69
N THR A 347 -13.72 -17.05 14.68
CA THR A 347 -13.98 -18.50 14.70
C THR A 347 -12.75 -19.33 14.40
N ASP A 348 -11.73 -18.72 13.80
CA ASP A 348 -10.52 -19.42 13.41
C ASP A 348 -9.60 -19.62 14.61
N TYR A 349 -8.83 -20.69 14.55
CA TYR A 349 -7.81 -20.97 15.55
C TYR A 349 -6.64 -19.97 15.42
N PRO A 350 -6.10 -19.41 16.53
CA PRO A 350 -6.38 -19.72 17.93
C PRO A 350 -7.48 -18.87 18.58
N PHE A 351 -8.02 -17.84 17.91
CA PHE A 351 -8.95 -16.87 18.50
C PHE A 351 -10.24 -17.50 19.04
N SER A 352 -10.72 -18.58 18.43
CA SER A 352 -11.87 -19.34 18.95
C SER A 352 -11.64 -19.99 20.31
N SER A 353 -10.39 -20.10 20.76
CA SER A 353 -10.00 -20.75 22.03
C SER A 353 -9.51 -19.80 23.11
N ILE A 354 -9.32 -18.51 22.80
CA ILE A 354 -8.76 -17.52 23.72
C ILE A 354 -9.90 -16.83 24.48
N PRO A 355 -9.92 -16.91 25.83
CA PRO A 355 -10.88 -16.15 26.62
C PRO A 355 -10.72 -14.63 26.42
N HIS A 356 -11.83 -13.92 26.21
CA HIS A 356 -11.84 -12.48 25.95
C HIS A 356 -13.08 -11.80 26.55
N SER A 357 -13.00 -10.48 26.72
CA SER A 357 -14.10 -9.61 27.18
C SER A 357 -14.61 -8.66 26.08
N GLY A 358 -14.26 -8.96 24.83
CA GLY A 358 -14.59 -8.17 23.64
C GLY A 358 -13.61 -7.02 23.36
N ALA A 359 -13.08 -6.36 24.38
CA ALA A 359 -12.06 -5.31 24.21
C ALA A 359 -10.68 -5.73 24.76
N SER A 360 -10.57 -6.91 25.35
CA SER A 360 -9.34 -7.45 25.92
C SER A 360 -9.37 -8.95 25.80
N GLY A 361 -8.21 -9.58 25.63
CA GLY A 361 -8.09 -11.03 25.51
C GLY A 361 -6.95 -11.57 26.37
N ALA A 362 -7.00 -12.86 26.66
CA ALA A 362 -5.91 -13.61 27.29
C ALA A 362 -4.73 -13.80 26.30
N LEU A 363 -4.23 -12.71 25.72
CA LEU A 363 -3.12 -12.70 24.76
C LEU A 363 -2.22 -11.47 24.88
N VAL A 364 -0.97 -11.60 24.42
CA VAL A 364 0.02 -10.52 24.27
C VAL A 364 0.85 -10.76 23.01
N LEU A 365 1.21 -9.69 22.30
CA LEU A 365 2.05 -9.76 21.10
C LEU A 365 3.50 -9.39 21.44
N TYR A 366 4.46 -10.17 20.94
CA TYR A 366 5.89 -9.90 21.09
C TYR A 366 6.62 -9.95 19.74
N THR A 367 7.71 -9.19 19.65
CA THR A 367 8.72 -9.35 18.60
C THR A 367 9.62 -10.58 18.90
N PRO A 368 10.45 -11.04 17.95
CA PRO A 368 11.38 -12.15 18.18
C PRO A 368 12.39 -11.85 19.31
N ASP A 369 12.70 -10.58 19.55
CA ASP A 369 13.63 -10.11 20.59
C ASP A 369 12.98 -9.93 21.97
N CYS A 370 11.76 -10.43 22.17
CA CYS A 370 10.98 -10.30 23.41
C CYS A 370 10.66 -8.88 23.86
N VAL A 371 10.50 -7.98 22.90
CA VAL A 371 9.89 -6.67 23.11
C VAL A 371 8.39 -6.79 22.87
N GLU A 372 7.57 -6.35 23.83
CA GLU A 372 6.12 -6.30 23.64
C GLU A 372 5.81 -5.39 22.43
N ALA A 373 5.04 -5.91 21.49
CA ALA A 373 4.72 -5.17 20.27
C ALA A 373 3.86 -3.95 20.61
N SER A 374 3.99 -2.89 19.83
CA SER A 374 3.06 -1.76 19.89
C SER A 374 1.72 -2.17 19.28
N TYR A 375 0.82 -2.74 20.09
CA TYR A 375 -0.50 -3.19 19.65
C TYR A 375 -1.64 -2.63 20.50
N TRP A 376 -2.86 -2.63 19.95
CA TRP A 376 -4.08 -2.33 20.69
C TRP A 376 -5.29 -3.05 20.08
N ILE A 377 -6.06 -3.75 20.92
CA ILE A 377 -7.28 -4.45 20.50
C ILE A 377 -8.42 -3.43 20.41
N GLU A 378 -8.88 -3.18 19.18
CA GLU A 378 -10.04 -2.33 18.92
C GLU A 378 -11.31 -3.05 19.35
N SER A 379 -11.48 -4.28 18.86
CA SER A 379 -12.64 -5.12 19.17
C SER A 379 -12.41 -6.58 18.84
N TRP A 380 -13.13 -7.43 19.56
CA TRP A 380 -13.17 -8.87 19.39
C TRP A 380 -14.62 -9.31 19.57
N ASP A 381 -15.29 -9.66 18.48
CA ASP A 381 -16.64 -10.21 18.50
C ASP A 381 -16.68 -11.65 17.97
N ASP A 382 -17.88 -12.19 17.74
CA ASP A 382 -18.06 -13.59 17.34
C ASP A 382 -17.59 -13.87 15.90
N GLN A 383 -17.30 -12.83 15.11
CA GLN A 383 -16.90 -12.95 13.70
C GLN A 383 -15.48 -12.44 13.46
N LYS A 384 -15.08 -11.32 14.07
CA LYS A 384 -13.80 -10.67 13.79
C LYS A 384 -13.04 -10.26 15.05
N VAL A 385 -11.72 -10.34 14.95
CA VAL A 385 -10.78 -9.73 15.89
C VAL A 385 -10.00 -8.65 15.15
N LEU A 386 -10.10 -7.43 15.64
CA LEU A 386 -9.46 -6.24 15.10
C LEU A 386 -8.36 -5.77 16.05
N ILE A 387 -7.11 -5.86 15.61
CA ILE A 387 -5.94 -5.48 16.39
C ILE A 387 -5.12 -4.47 15.61
N TRP A 388 -4.97 -3.26 16.15
CA TRP A 388 -4.02 -2.30 15.62
C TRP A 388 -2.60 -2.69 16.00
N LEU A 389 -1.68 -2.57 15.05
CA LEU A 389 -0.26 -2.83 15.19
C LEU A 389 0.53 -1.69 14.54
N ARG A 390 1.61 -1.26 15.19
CA ARG A 390 2.65 -0.42 14.57
C ARG A 390 3.92 -1.25 14.39
N PRO A 391 4.16 -1.84 13.21
CA PRO A 391 5.22 -2.81 13.06
C PRO A 391 6.63 -2.20 13.15
N THR A 392 7.51 -2.82 13.93
CA THR A 392 8.96 -2.53 14.03
C THR A 392 9.83 -3.60 13.37
N THR A 393 9.29 -4.81 13.21
CA THR A 393 9.89 -5.96 12.53
C THR A 393 8.86 -6.64 11.62
N THR A 394 9.27 -7.65 10.85
CA THR A 394 8.40 -8.44 9.96
C THR A 394 7.74 -9.63 10.64
N THR A 395 8.26 -10.12 11.76
CA THR A 395 7.75 -11.34 12.43
C THR A 395 7.24 -11.00 13.82
N TYR A 396 6.08 -11.54 14.19
CA TYR A 396 5.48 -11.38 15.51
C TYR A 396 4.98 -12.70 16.05
N TYR A 397 4.88 -12.78 17.37
CA TYR A 397 4.32 -13.91 18.09
C TYR A 397 3.13 -13.45 18.93
N ILE A 398 1.98 -14.07 18.73
CA ILE A 398 0.81 -13.94 19.60
C ILE A 398 0.95 -15.01 20.68
N TYR A 399 1.30 -14.61 21.89
CA TYR A 399 1.27 -15.45 23.08
C TYR A 399 -0.13 -15.43 23.67
N TYR A 400 -0.71 -16.57 24.02
CA TYR A 400 -2.06 -16.64 24.56
C TYR A 400 -2.27 -17.79 25.55
N SER A 401 -3.42 -17.76 26.23
CA SER A 401 -3.91 -18.81 27.11
C SER A 401 -5.31 -19.25 26.70
N LYS A 402 -5.60 -20.53 26.91
CA LYS A 402 -6.94 -21.11 26.79
C LYS A 402 -7.73 -21.05 28.11
N SER A 403 -7.07 -20.64 29.20
CA SER A 403 -7.68 -20.45 30.52
C SER A 403 -7.95 -18.97 30.81
N SER A 404 -9.04 -18.70 31.52
CA SER A 404 -9.40 -17.39 32.07
C SER A 404 -8.55 -16.96 33.27
N ASP A 405 -7.63 -17.81 33.74
CA ASP A 405 -6.79 -17.55 34.92
C ASP A 405 -5.64 -16.56 34.65
N VAL A 406 -5.45 -16.16 33.39
CA VAL A 406 -4.43 -15.16 33.02
C VAL A 406 -5.05 -13.77 32.82
N PRO A 407 -4.30 -12.68 33.05
CA PRO A 407 -4.81 -11.33 32.83
C PRO A 407 -5.22 -11.08 31.38
N TYR A 408 -6.40 -10.47 31.19
CA TYR A 408 -6.83 -10.01 29.87
C TYR A 408 -6.14 -8.68 29.55
N LYS A 409 -5.50 -8.60 28.39
CA LYS A 409 -4.76 -7.44 27.93
C LYS A 409 -5.46 -6.82 26.74
N ARG A 410 -5.41 -5.49 26.66
CA ARG A 410 -5.94 -4.68 25.55
C ARG A 410 -4.84 -4.09 24.66
N GLY A 411 -3.59 -4.05 25.13
CA GLY A 411 -2.53 -3.26 24.50
C GLY A 411 -2.64 -1.76 24.83
N SER A 412 -1.89 -0.92 24.12
CA SER A 412 -1.73 0.51 24.42
C SER A 412 -1.95 1.40 23.18
N LEU A 413 -2.93 2.32 23.27
CA LEU A 413 -3.15 3.33 22.24
C LEU A 413 -1.92 4.22 22.06
N LEU A 414 -1.27 4.63 23.16
CA LEU A 414 -0.08 5.48 23.13
C LEU A 414 1.06 4.85 22.32
N SER A 415 1.28 3.54 22.45
CA SER A 415 2.35 2.86 21.71
C SER A 415 2.08 2.76 20.21
N VAL A 416 0.80 2.70 19.81
CA VAL A 416 0.40 2.58 18.40
C VAL A 416 0.28 3.95 17.73
N PHE A 417 -0.49 4.85 18.34
CA PHE A 417 -0.91 6.13 17.75
C PHE A 417 -0.11 7.33 18.27
N GLY A 418 0.80 7.16 19.24
CA GLY A 418 1.51 8.28 19.84
C GLY A 418 0.52 9.25 20.49
N ALA A 419 0.59 10.54 20.13
CA ALA A 419 -0.34 11.56 20.61
C ALA A 419 -1.70 11.56 19.89
N ASN A 420 -1.91 10.72 18.87
CA ASN A 420 -3.08 10.78 17.99
C ASN A 420 -4.29 9.98 18.51
N TYR A 421 -4.64 10.15 19.79
CA TYR A 421 -5.83 9.52 20.37
C TYR A 421 -6.42 10.33 21.54
N THR A 422 -7.69 10.08 21.84
CA THR A 422 -8.34 10.47 23.10
C THR A 422 -9.30 9.37 23.58
N GLN A 423 -9.65 9.36 24.87
CA GLN A 423 -10.50 8.33 25.49
C GLN A 423 -11.49 8.94 26.48
N ASN A 424 -12.62 8.25 26.65
CA ASN A 424 -13.65 8.58 27.66
C ASN A 424 -14.16 10.04 27.59
N VAL A 425 -14.35 10.57 26.39
CA VAL A 425 -14.87 11.93 26.19
C VAL A 425 -16.39 11.90 26.26
N THR A 426 -16.98 12.72 27.14
CA THR A 426 -18.44 12.90 27.22
C THR A 426 -18.80 14.30 26.74
N LEU A 427 -19.71 14.41 25.78
CA LEU A 427 -20.18 15.68 25.24
C LEU A 427 -21.67 15.89 25.48
N SER A 428 -22.00 17.11 25.91
CA SER A 428 -23.39 17.56 25.99
C SER A 428 -23.82 18.22 24.67
N PRO A 429 -25.12 18.26 24.35
CA PRO A 429 -25.59 18.94 23.15
C PRO A 429 -25.12 20.40 23.08
N GLY A 430 -24.66 20.83 21.90
CA GLY A 430 -24.14 22.17 21.66
C GLY A 430 -22.70 22.40 22.15
N THR A 431 -22.02 21.36 22.64
CA THR A 431 -20.60 21.42 23.00
C THR A 431 -19.73 20.76 21.92
N VAL A 432 -18.55 21.33 21.69
CA VAL A 432 -17.53 20.78 20.78
C VAL A 432 -16.27 20.44 21.57
N PHE A 433 -15.56 19.39 21.17
CA PHE A 433 -14.28 19.01 21.76
C PHE A 433 -13.20 18.98 20.67
N PRO A 434 -12.15 19.82 20.77
CA PRO A 434 -11.09 19.85 19.76
C PRO A 434 -10.26 18.56 19.79
N LEU A 435 -10.00 17.98 18.61
CA LEU A 435 -9.10 16.84 18.45
C LEU A 435 -7.71 17.30 17.97
N PHE A 436 -7.63 17.83 16.75
CA PHE A 436 -6.37 18.27 16.14
C PHE A 436 -6.62 19.28 15.02
N THR A 437 -5.54 19.98 14.63
CA THR A 437 -5.48 20.83 13.43
C THR A 437 -4.35 20.33 12.55
N THR A 438 -4.58 20.20 11.23
CA THR A 438 -3.60 19.67 10.28
C THR A 438 -3.64 20.40 8.94
N ALA A 439 -2.48 20.50 8.28
CA ALA A 439 -2.35 20.93 6.89
C ALA A 439 -2.43 19.75 5.89
N GLN A 440 -2.48 18.51 6.39
CA GLN A 440 -2.55 17.33 5.54
C GLN A 440 -3.87 17.26 4.78
N ARG A 441 -3.81 16.73 3.55
CA ARG A 441 -4.96 16.63 2.63
C ARG A 441 -5.64 15.27 2.66
N GLU A 442 -5.11 14.32 3.42
CA GLU A 442 -5.71 13.01 3.63
C GLU A 442 -5.50 12.59 5.09
N PHE A 443 -6.60 12.19 5.75
CA PHE A 443 -6.57 11.62 7.09
C PHE A 443 -7.84 10.82 7.38
N PHE A 444 -7.79 10.01 8.43
CA PHE A 444 -8.94 9.32 8.99
C PHE A 444 -9.16 9.69 10.46
N VAL A 445 -10.40 9.63 10.92
CA VAL A 445 -10.79 9.67 12.33
C VAL A 445 -11.70 8.48 12.60
N ARG A 446 -11.28 7.58 13.49
CA ARG A 446 -12.04 6.38 13.85
C ARG A 446 -12.39 6.44 15.33
N TYR A 447 -13.63 6.14 15.67
CA TYR A 447 -14.11 6.30 17.05
C TYR A 447 -15.22 5.33 17.42
N ASN A 448 -15.40 5.16 18.72
CA ASN A 448 -16.52 4.42 19.29
C ASN A 448 -17.44 5.38 20.06
N LEU A 449 -18.70 5.45 19.64
CA LEU A 449 -19.70 6.40 20.12
C LEU A 449 -20.98 5.70 20.56
N SER A 450 -21.52 6.10 21.71
CA SER A 450 -22.88 5.81 22.14
C SER A 450 -23.60 7.07 22.63
N ALA A 451 -24.92 7.06 22.57
CA ALA A 451 -25.79 8.11 23.10
C ALA A 451 -26.38 7.72 24.47
N SER A 452 -26.93 8.69 25.21
CA SER A 452 -27.66 8.40 26.46
C SER A 452 -28.90 7.55 26.23
N TRP A 453 -29.59 7.74 25.10
CA TRP A 453 -30.77 6.96 24.71
C TRP A 453 -31.01 7.04 23.20
N ASN A 454 -31.93 6.22 22.70
CA ASN A 454 -32.31 6.14 21.30
C ASN A 454 -33.36 7.22 20.96
N ASN A 455 -32.89 8.45 20.72
CA ASN A 455 -33.68 9.61 20.28
C ASN A 455 -32.75 10.60 19.53
N ASP A 456 -33.26 11.75 19.07
CA ASP A 456 -32.49 12.83 18.41
C ASP A 456 -31.11 13.04 19.08
N PHE A 457 -30.03 12.87 18.32
CA PHE A 457 -28.67 12.79 18.85
C PHE A 457 -27.65 13.62 18.05
N ASN A 458 -27.67 13.51 16.72
CA ASN A 458 -26.70 14.06 15.76
C ASN A 458 -25.30 14.23 16.37
N GLY A 459 -24.66 13.10 16.68
CA GLY A 459 -23.33 13.04 17.29
C GLY A 459 -22.29 12.39 16.37
N GLY A 460 -21.06 12.88 16.43
CA GLY A 460 -19.94 12.37 15.63
C GLY A 460 -18.78 13.36 15.53
N VAL A 461 -18.28 13.59 14.31
CA VAL A 461 -17.11 14.44 14.03
C VAL A 461 -17.52 15.65 13.19
N GLU A 462 -16.94 16.81 13.48
CA GLU A 462 -17.00 18.01 12.65
C GLU A 462 -15.61 18.35 12.12
N ILE A 463 -15.54 18.68 10.84
CA ILE A 463 -14.34 19.17 10.17
C ILE A 463 -14.59 20.62 9.77
N SER A 464 -13.75 21.53 10.26
CA SER A 464 -13.78 22.95 9.93
C SER A 464 -12.60 23.29 9.03
N LEU A 465 -12.88 23.85 7.86
CA LEU A 465 -11.87 24.41 6.97
C LEU A 465 -11.65 25.87 7.39
N ASN A 466 -10.53 26.16 8.06
CA ASN A 466 -10.31 27.47 8.65
C ASN A 466 -10.04 28.53 7.59
N ALA A 467 -10.90 29.52 7.48
CA ALA A 467 -10.45 30.86 7.15
C ALA A 467 -10.94 31.79 8.26
N THR A 468 -10.05 32.04 9.23
CA THR A 468 -10.15 33.08 10.27
C THR A 468 -11.54 33.21 10.95
N GLY A 469 -11.87 32.25 11.80
CA GLY A 469 -12.26 32.51 13.19
C GLY A 469 -13.60 33.14 13.56
N ILE A 470 -14.49 33.57 12.64
CA ILE A 470 -15.82 34.06 13.05
C ILE A 470 -16.91 33.58 12.07
N PRO A 471 -17.92 32.81 12.52
CA PRO A 471 -19.09 32.47 11.70
C PRO A 471 -19.76 33.74 11.17
N ASP A 472 -20.22 33.70 9.91
CA ASP A 472 -20.91 34.81 9.22
C ASP A 472 -20.07 36.05 8.87
N ILE A 473 -18.73 36.02 9.03
CA ILE A 473 -17.85 37.13 8.63
C ILE A 473 -16.89 36.65 7.54
N SER A 474 -16.90 37.35 6.41
CA SER A 474 -15.94 37.18 5.33
C SER A 474 -14.81 38.21 5.46
N ILE A 475 -13.59 37.87 5.04
CA ILE A 475 -12.43 38.74 5.22
C ILE A 475 -11.69 38.90 3.90
N ILE A 476 -11.25 40.13 3.63
CA ILE A 476 -10.36 40.45 2.53
C ILE A 476 -9.03 40.92 3.11
N GLU A 477 -7.94 40.28 2.73
CA GLU A 477 -6.59 40.80 2.97
C GLU A 477 -6.19 41.75 1.84
N VAL A 478 -5.75 42.95 2.21
CA VAL A 478 -5.15 43.93 1.30
C VAL A 478 -3.68 44.11 1.68
N GLN A 479 -2.79 43.57 0.86
CA GLN A 479 -1.35 43.74 1.01
C GLN A 479 -0.92 45.02 0.29
N LEU A 480 -0.31 45.94 1.02
CA LEU A 480 0.12 47.26 0.56
C LEU A 480 1.65 47.29 0.46
N SER A 481 2.16 47.40 -0.75
CA SER A 481 3.59 47.49 -1.04
C SER A 481 3.98 48.92 -1.39
N TYR A 482 5.06 49.40 -0.77
CA TYR A 482 5.61 50.75 -0.95
C TYR A 482 7.14 50.73 -0.87
N PRO A 483 7.88 51.53 -1.67
CA PRO A 483 9.35 51.45 -1.75
C PRO A 483 10.10 51.93 -0.50
N LYS A 484 9.41 52.55 0.47
CA LYS A 484 10.00 53.09 1.70
C LYS A 484 9.10 52.79 2.89
N THR A 485 9.68 52.64 4.08
CA THR A 485 8.89 52.53 5.30
C THR A 485 8.39 53.90 5.73
N ILE A 486 7.07 54.06 5.82
CA ILE A 486 6.41 55.28 6.30
C ILE A 486 5.29 54.88 7.25
N THR A 487 5.28 55.44 8.46
CA THR A 487 4.29 55.12 9.48
C THR A 487 3.21 56.20 9.56
N ASP A 488 2.02 55.82 10.02
CA ASP A 488 0.91 56.71 10.32
C ASP A 488 0.50 57.55 9.10
N VAL A 489 0.17 56.89 7.99
CA VAL A 489 -0.21 57.51 6.71
C VAL A 489 -1.62 57.14 6.30
N GLN A 490 -2.29 58.04 5.56
CA GLN A 490 -3.60 57.79 4.98
C GLN A 490 -3.44 57.22 3.58
N VAL A 491 -3.97 56.02 3.37
CA VAL A 491 -3.74 55.21 2.17
C VAL A 491 -5.08 54.89 1.51
N PRO A 492 -5.22 55.09 0.19
CA PRO A 492 -6.40 54.66 -0.54
C PRO A 492 -6.34 53.16 -0.87
N ILE A 493 -7.46 52.47 -0.69
CA ILE A 493 -7.68 51.08 -1.09
C ILE A 493 -8.76 51.07 -2.17
N TYR A 494 -8.39 50.54 -3.34
CA TYR A 494 -9.31 50.43 -4.48
C TYR A 494 -9.86 49.02 -4.58
N LEU A 495 -11.18 48.87 -4.44
CA LEU A 495 -11.87 47.61 -4.71
C LEU A 495 -12.46 47.67 -6.12
N ASN A 496 -12.15 46.67 -6.94
CA ASN A 496 -12.77 46.54 -8.26
C ASN A 496 -14.26 46.16 -8.13
N SER A 497 -15.00 46.24 -9.24
CA SER A 497 -16.44 45.89 -9.27
C SER A 497 -16.74 44.48 -8.78
N THR A 498 -15.88 43.50 -9.09
CA THR A 498 -16.06 42.11 -8.64
C THR A 498 -16.02 41.99 -7.12
N ILE A 499 -15.07 42.64 -6.45
CA ILE A 499 -14.93 42.56 -5.00
C ILE A 499 -15.94 43.46 -4.30
N ALA A 500 -16.15 44.69 -4.80
CA ALA A 500 -17.07 45.65 -4.22
C ALA A 500 -18.53 45.16 -4.22
N SER A 501 -18.93 44.37 -5.21
CA SER A 501 -20.29 43.79 -5.31
C SER A 501 -20.55 42.62 -4.35
N LEU A 502 -19.51 41.97 -3.83
CA LEU A 502 -19.64 40.88 -2.83
C LEU A 502 -19.99 41.40 -1.43
N ILE A 503 -19.72 42.67 -1.17
CA ILE A 503 -19.89 43.30 0.14
C ILE A 503 -21.26 44.00 0.15
N PRO A 504 -22.12 43.75 1.17
CA PRO A 504 -23.36 44.48 1.31
C PRO A 504 -23.11 45.98 1.43
N HIS A 505 -23.65 46.76 0.49
CA HIS A 505 -23.41 48.19 0.37
C HIS A 505 -24.67 48.95 -0.08
N ASP A 506 -24.67 50.26 0.18
CA ASP A 506 -25.66 51.21 -0.31
C ASP A 506 -24.93 52.31 -1.09
N SER A 507 -25.09 52.27 -2.43
CA SER A 507 -24.45 53.19 -3.36
C SER A 507 -25.03 54.61 -3.33
N THR A 508 -26.20 54.81 -2.73
CA THR A 508 -26.80 56.15 -2.59
C THR A 508 -26.21 56.91 -1.41
N THR A 509 -25.82 56.21 -0.35
CA THR A 509 -25.26 56.78 0.87
C THR A 509 -23.76 56.54 1.04
N ASN A 510 -23.12 55.83 0.11
CA ASN A 510 -21.72 55.39 0.18
C ASN A 510 -21.40 54.64 1.47
N LYS A 511 -22.34 53.80 1.94
CA LYS A 511 -22.17 53.00 3.15
C LYS A 511 -21.97 51.53 2.80
N ALA A 512 -21.15 50.84 3.59
CA ALA A 512 -20.97 49.41 3.48
C ALA A 512 -21.01 48.74 4.86
N LYS A 513 -21.32 47.45 4.88
CA LYS A 513 -21.31 46.62 6.09
C LYS A 513 -19.91 46.05 6.34
N ILE A 514 -18.97 46.92 6.70
CA ILE A 514 -17.55 46.57 6.87
C ILE A 514 -16.94 47.05 8.20
N LYS A 515 -15.85 46.39 8.57
CA LYS A 515 -14.87 46.85 9.57
C LYS A 515 -13.46 46.62 9.01
N VAL A 516 -12.48 47.41 9.46
CA VAL A 516 -11.08 47.32 8.99
C VAL A 516 -10.15 47.06 10.17
N TYR A 517 -9.17 46.18 10.00
CA TYR A 517 -8.24 45.76 11.04
C TYR A 517 -6.78 45.79 10.56
N ALA A 518 -5.86 45.98 11.50
CA ALA A 518 -4.41 45.93 11.26
C ALA A 518 -3.85 44.49 11.29
N ASP A 519 -4.62 43.52 11.78
CA ASP A 519 -4.20 42.13 11.97
C ASP A 519 -5.26 41.13 11.49
N GLY A 520 -4.79 39.98 10.98
CA GLY A 520 -5.66 38.90 10.50
C GLY A 520 -6.47 38.18 11.58
N SER A 521 -6.14 38.39 12.86
CA SER A 521 -6.93 37.92 14.01
C SER A 521 -8.08 38.86 14.39
N LEU A 522 -8.26 39.97 13.67
CA LEU A 522 -9.33 40.96 13.89
C LEU A 522 -9.35 41.55 15.31
N THR A 523 -8.19 41.79 15.90
CA THR A 523 -8.07 42.30 17.28
C THR A 523 -7.82 43.81 17.36
N LYS A 524 -7.29 44.43 16.31
CA LYS A 524 -6.94 45.85 16.26
C LYS A 524 -7.67 46.55 15.11
N GLU A 525 -8.83 47.13 15.43
CA GLU A 525 -9.58 47.94 14.45
C GLU A 525 -8.77 49.18 14.03
N VAL A 526 -8.85 49.50 12.74
CA VAL A 526 -8.18 50.65 12.12
C VAL A 526 -9.26 51.61 11.60
N PRO A 527 -9.12 52.93 11.84
CA PRO A 527 -10.03 53.91 11.28
C PRO A 527 -10.05 53.85 9.74
N PHE A 528 -11.25 53.98 9.17
CA PHE A 528 -11.44 54.07 7.74
C PHE A 528 -12.52 55.09 7.38
N TRP A 529 -12.54 55.51 6.12
CA TRP A 529 -13.61 56.32 5.54
C TRP A 529 -13.86 55.92 4.08
N ILE A 530 -15.13 55.81 3.70
CA ILE A 530 -15.56 55.42 2.36
C ILE A 530 -15.81 56.69 1.54
N GLU A 531 -14.99 56.91 0.52
CA GLU A 531 -15.15 58.05 -0.39
C GLU A 531 -16.33 57.81 -1.34
N TYR A 532 -16.33 56.64 -2.00
CA TYR A 532 -17.44 56.17 -2.83
C TYR A 532 -17.56 54.65 -2.79
N TRP A 533 -18.77 54.15 -3.01
CA TRP A 533 -19.05 52.73 -3.20
C TRP A 533 -20.19 52.52 -4.19
N GLY A 534 -19.98 51.71 -5.23
CA GLY A 534 -21.06 51.28 -6.13
C GLY A 534 -20.68 50.11 -7.02
N ASP A 535 -21.53 49.78 -7.98
CA ASP A 535 -21.37 48.61 -8.86
C ASP A 535 -20.09 48.67 -9.74
N GLY A 536 -19.55 49.87 -9.95
CA GLY A 536 -18.28 50.10 -10.67
C GLY A 536 -17.01 49.89 -9.84
N GLY A 537 -17.13 49.72 -8.52
CA GLY A 537 -16.00 49.62 -7.57
C GLY A 537 -16.18 50.51 -6.33
N ALA A 538 -15.20 50.47 -5.43
CA ALA A 538 -15.20 51.26 -4.20
C ALA A 538 -13.80 51.83 -3.89
N LEU A 539 -13.77 52.98 -3.20
CA LEU A 539 -12.56 53.60 -2.69
C LEU A 539 -12.70 53.84 -1.18
N ILE A 540 -11.77 53.24 -0.43
CA ILE A 540 -11.75 53.28 1.03
C ILE A 540 -10.40 53.86 1.47
N TRP A 541 -10.44 54.88 2.31
CA TRP A 541 -9.25 55.45 2.93
C TRP A 541 -9.01 54.81 4.30
N VAL A 542 -7.78 54.40 4.57
CA VAL A 542 -7.38 53.81 5.85
C VAL A 542 -6.14 54.51 6.41
N ARG A 543 -6.00 54.54 7.73
CA ARG A 543 -4.81 55.09 8.39
C ARG A 543 -3.90 53.96 8.88
N THR A 544 -2.78 53.74 8.22
CA THR A 544 -1.90 52.57 8.46
C THR A 544 -0.43 52.88 8.21
N ASP A 545 0.43 51.88 8.38
CA ASP A 545 1.86 51.92 8.04
C ASP A 545 2.10 51.26 6.67
N LEU A 546 3.08 51.77 5.91
CA LEU A 546 3.50 51.24 4.61
C LEU A 546 4.97 50.81 4.64
N PRO A 547 5.36 49.70 3.99
CA PRO A 547 4.48 48.62 3.51
C PRO A 547 3.83 47.84 4.67
N GLY A 548 2.69 47.20 4.42
CA GLY A 548 1.94 46.47 5.44
C GLY A 548 0.69 45.77 4.89
N SER A 549 -0.09 45.14 5.76
CA SER A 549 -1.38 44.54 5.40
C SER A 549 -2.51 45.17 6.21
N VAL A 550 -3.67 45.27 5.59
CA VAL A 550 -4.93 45.61 6.27
C VAL A 550 -6.00 44.61 5.91
N TYR A 551 -6.89 44.33 6.85
CA TYR A 551 -7.90 43.28 6.74
C TYR A 551 -9.30 43.90 6.78
N ILE A 552 -10.07 43.76 5.70
CA ILE A 552 -11.44 44.26 5.60
C ILE A 552 -12.39 43.10 5.90
N ALA A 553 -13.04 43.14 7.05
CA ALA A 553 -14.08 42.19 7.42
C ALA A 553 -15.45 42.69 6.98
N TYR A 554 -16.30 41.82 6.43
CA TYR A 554 -17.65 42.15 6.02
C TYR A 554 -18.66 41.05 6.38
N SER A 555 -19.89 41.45 6.71
CA SER A 555 -20.95 40.55 7.14
C SER A 555 -22.32 41.20 6.99
N ASP A 556 -23.36 40.42 6.72
CA ASP A 556 -24.74 40.89 6.77
C ASP A 556 -25.18 41.34 8.16
N SER A 557 -24.49 40.88 9.21
CA SER A 557 -24.74 41.27 10.60
C SER A 557 -24.19 42.66 10.97
N PHE A 558 -23.26 43.21 10.17
CA PHE A 558 -22.68 44.53 10.44
C PHE A 558 -23.66 45.66 10.09
N GLN A 559 -23.50 46.81 10.75
CA GLN A 559 -24.27 48.01 10.44
C GLN A 559 -23.68 48.73 9.22
N TYR A 560 -24.55 49.33 8.40
CA TYR A 560 -24.12 50.22 7.33
C TYR A 560 -23.38 51.43 7.91
N THR A 561 -22.12 51.60 7.48
CA THR A 561 -21.28 52.71 7.92
C THR A 561 -20.52 53.30 6.74
N ARG A 562 -20.26 54.61 6.79
CA ARG A 562 -19.33 55.31 5.88
C ARG A 562 -17.92 55.38 6.48
N GLY A 563 -17.73 54.94 7.72
CA GLY A 563 -16.52 55.17 8.50
C GLY A 563 -16.48 56.57 9.14
N ASP A 564 -15.33 56.95 9.69
CA ASP A 564 -15.08 58.24 10.34
C ASP A 564 -13.81 58.89 9.77
N GLY A 565 -14.01 59.86 8.87
CA GLY A 565 -12.91 60.59 8.24
C GLY A 565 -12.08 61.41 9.22
N ASN A 566 -12.64 61.88 10.34
CA ASN A 566 -11.89 62.64 11.35
C ASN A 566 -10.82 61.79 12.04
N SER A 567 -11.06 60.48 12.15
CA SER A 567 -10.09 59.54 12.70
C SER A 567 -9.01 59.11 11.69
N VAL A 568 -9.29 59.23 10.39
CA VAL A 568 -8.37 58.86 9.30
C VAL A 568 -7.41 60.00 8.98
N PHE A 569 -7.93 61.19 8.69
CA PHE A 569 -7.16 62.30 8.09
C PHE A 569 -6.62 63.30 9.13
N LEU A 570 -5.66 64.14 8.72
CA LEU A 570 -5.13 65.22 9.57
C LEU A 570 -6.17 66.34 9.78
N PHE A 571 -7.05 66.49 8.80
CA PHE A 571 -8.24 67.33 8.84
C PHE A 571 -9.25 66.72 7.86
N PHE A 572 -10.53 66.73 8.20
CA PHE A 572 -11.59 66.15 7.39
C PHE A 572 -12.89 66.92 7.59
N ASP A 573 -13.67 67.05 6.53
CA ASP A 573 -15.05 67.51 6.58
C ASP A 573 -15.83 66.99 5.36
N ASP A 574 -16.95 66.31 5.58
CA ASP A 574 -17.91 65.89 4.55
C ASP A 574 -19.25 66.65 4.63
N PHE A 575 -19.28 67.74 5.39
CA PHE A 575 -20.40 68.69 5.50
C PHE A 575 -21.75 68.03 5.80
N ASN A 576 -21.73 66.89 6.49
CA ASN A 576 -22.91 66.12 6.85
C ASN A 576 -23.40 66.38 8.28
N GLU A 577 -22.79 67.36 8.94
CA GLU A 577 -23.11 67.81 10.28
C GLU A 577 -24.14 68.95 10.31
N SER A 578 -24.64 69.28 11.49
CA SER A 578 -25.49 70.46 11.68
C SER A 578 -24.67 71.75 11.60
N ARG A 579 -25.33 72.89 11.36
CA ARG A 579 -24.63 74.19 11.32
C ARG A 579 -23.82 74.48 12.58
N THR A 580 -24.32 74.11 13.75
CA THR A 580 -23.62 74.30 15.03
C THR A 580 -22.35 73.44 15.11
N GLU A 581 -22.36 72.25 14.53
CA GLU A 581 -21.20 71.34 14.45
C GLU A 581 -20.19 71.81 13.40
N LEU A 582 -20.65 72.29 12.23
CA LEU A 582 -19.79 72.93 11.22
C LEU A 582 -18.99 74.08 11.84
N GLU A 583 -19.65 74.89 12.67
CA GLU A 583 -19.00 75.99 13.38
C GLU A 583 -17.97 75.53 14.42
N GLN A 584 -17.91 74.25 14.81
CA GLN A 584 -16.82 73.76 15.68
C GLN A 584 -15.51 73.62 14.90
N ASN A 585 -15.59 73.22 13.63
CA ASN A 585 -14.44 73.01 12.75
C ASN A 585 -14.07 74.26 11.95
N TRP A 586 -15.05 75.11 11.63
CA TRP A 586 -14.88 76.28 10.78
C TRP A 586 -15.30 77.59 11.43
N ILE A 587 -14.71 78.69 10.96
CA ILE A 587 -15.22 80.04 11.06
C ILE A 587 -15.88 80.36 9.72
N ILE A 588 -17.17 80.63 9.76
CA ILE A 588 -17.98 80.99 8.58
C ILE A 588 -17.88 82.50 8.40
N ASN A 589 -17.29 82.92 7.29
CA ASN A 589 -17.10 84.34 6.95
C ASN A 589 -17.99 84.77 5.75
N GLY A 590 -18.46 83.82 4.94
CA GLY A 590 -19.36 84.05 3.81
C GLY A 590 -20.81 83.58 4.05
N VAL A 591 -21.67 83.75 3.05
CA VAL A 591 -23.02 83.17 3.06
C VAL A 591 -22.92 81.73 2.57
N VAL A 592 -23.37 80.79 3.42
CA VAL A 592 -23.28 79.35 3.16
C VAL A 592 -24.55 78.62 3.58
N SER A 593 -24.83 77.49 2.94
CA SER A 593 -25.93 76.60 3.28
C SER A 593 -25.51 75.14 3.18
N LEU A 594 -25.82 74.36 4.21
CA LEU A 594 -25.69 72.91 4.21
C LEU A 594 -26.94 72.29 3.57
N ASN A 595 -26.77 71.16 2.90
CA ASN A 595 -27.88 70.46 2.27
C ASN A 595 -28.77 69.81 3.34
N PRO A 596 -30.07 70.19 3.43
CA PRO A 596 -30.97 69.68 4.47
C PRO A 596 -31.34 68.20 4.30
N SER A 597 -31.05 67.58 3.15
CA SER A 597 -31.40 66.19 2.85
C SER A 597 -30.43 65.14 3.41
N GLY A 598 -29.37 65.55 4.13
CA GLY A 598 -28.42 64.62 4.75
C GLY A 598 -27.41 63.97 3.79
N ASN A 599 -27.15 64.60 2.64
CA ASN A 599 -26.19 64.13 1.64
C ASN A 599 -24.80 64.77 1.78
N GLY A 600 -24.49 65.46 2.89
CA GLY A 600 -23.14 65.98 3.16
C GLY A 600 -22.60 66.93 2.09
N THR A 601 -23.24 68.09 1.86
CA THR A 601 -22.68 69.07 0.91
C THR A 601 -22.83 70.49 1.43
N LEU A 602 -21.79 71.29 1.25
CA LEU A 602 -21.74 72.70 1.56
C LEU A 602 -21.89 73.54 0.30
N THR A 603 -22.94 74.33 0.21
CA THR A 603 -23.08 75.36 -0.84
C THR A 603 -22.56 76.68 -0.32
N ILE A 604 -21.59 77.27 -1.03
CA ILE A 604 -21.12 78.63 -0.82
C ILE A 604 -21.70 79.53 -1.91
N PHE A 605 -22.25 80.68 -1.51
CA PHE A 605 -22.74 81.66 -2.48
C PHE A 605 -21.57 82.39 -3.14
N GLY A 606 -21.76 82.81 -4.38
CA GLY A 606 -20.72 83.49 -5.15
C GLY A 606 -20.42 84.90 -4.64
N GLY A 607 -19.49 85.57 -5.30
CA GLY A 607 -19.12 86.94 -4.98
C GLY A 607 -17.72 87.30 -5.47
N ASP A 608 -17.32 88.53 -5.24
CA ASP A 608 -15.94 88.98 -5.45
C ASP A 608 -15.16 88.64 -4.17
N LYS A 609 -14.07 87.88 -4.31
CA LYS A 609 -13.04 87.79 -3.25
C LYS A 609 -13.50 87.19 -1.90
N VAL A 610 -14.37 86.18 -1.93
CA VAL A 610 -15.02 85.62 -0.74
C VAL A 610 -14.22 84.47 -0.13
N TYR A 611 -13.70 84.67 1.09
CA TYR A 611 -13.26 83.59 1.96
C TYR A 611 -14.49 83.02 2.68
N ALA A 612 -15.12 81.99 2.13
CA ALA A 612 -16.38 81.48 2.64
C ALA A 612 -16.21 80.87 4.03
N LEU A 613 -15.23 79.98 4.19
CA LEU A 613 -14.90 79.33 5.46
C LEU A 613 -13.38 79.36 5.70
N ARG A 614 -12.98 79.34 6.96
CA ARG A 614 -11.61 79.11 7.42
C ARG A 614 -11.61 78.12 8.57
N THR A 615 -10.67 77.18 8.64
CA THR A 615 -10.55 76.30 9.81
C THR A 615 -10.46 77.13 11.10
N ARG A 616 -11.21 76.71 12.13
CA ARG A 616 -11.34 77.49 13.38
C ARG A 616 -10.05 77.48 14.16
N LYS A 617 -9.48 76.31 14.36
CA LYS A 617 -8.18 76.11 15.01
C LYS A 617 -7.06 76.04 13.97
N PRO A 618 -5.84 76.50 14.29
CA PRO A 618 -4.71 76.29 13.41
C PRO A 618 -4.41 74.79 13.26
N LEU A 619 -4.21 74.35 12.02
CA LEU A 619 -3.95 72.95 11.64
C LEU A 619 -2.57 72.47 12.12
N ASN A 620 -1.58 73.36 12.15
CA ASN A 620 -0.20 73.09 12.60
C ASN A 620 0.48 71.89 11.91
N ILE A 621 0.22 71.70 10.61
CA ILE A 621 0.80 70.59 9.83
C ILE A 621 2.25 70.96 9.45
N ASN A 622 3.21 70.19 9.95
CA ASN A 622 4.66 70.47 9.83
C ASN A 622 5.40 69.55 8.84
N ASN A 623 4.67 68.81 8.04
CA ASN A 623 5.19 67.86 7.07
C ASN A 623 4.53 68.07 5.71
N GLN A 624 5.11 67.47 4.68
CA GLN A 624 4.54 67.43 3.34
C GLN A 624 3.13 66.83 3.39
N PHE A 625 2.19 67.47 2.70
CA PHE A 625 0.77 67.14 2.79
C PHE A 625 0.10 67.17 1.42
N VAL A 626 -1.09 66.59 1.37
CA VAL A 626 -2.02 66.69 0.25
C VAL A 626 -3.36 67.17 0.78
N VAL A 627 -3.97 68.14 0.09
CA VAL A 627 -5.36 68.54 0.31
C VAL A 627 -6.18 68.05 -0.87
N GLU A 628 -7.12 67.15 -0.62
CA GLU A 628 -8.06 66.67 -1.63
C GLU A 628 -9.46 67.15 -1.29
N PHE A 629 -10.21 67.55 -2.31
CA PHE A 629 -11.57 68.05 -2.15
C PHE A 629 -12.39 67.85 -3.42
N ARG A 630 -13.69 67.68 -3.24
CA ARG A 630 -14.63 67.50 -4.36
C ARG A 630 -15.59 68.68 -4.43
N MET A 631 -15.65 69.33 -5.60
CA MET A 631 -16.52 70.49 -5.79
C MET A 631 -17.11 70.61 -7.20
N ARG A 632 -18.21 71.35 -7.30
CA ARG A 632 -18.82 71.77 -8.58
C ARG A 632 -19.41 73.18 -8.50
N PRO A 633 -19.67 73.84 -9.64
CA PRO A 633 -20.42 75.09 -9.65
C PRO A 633 -21.86 74.87 -9.17
N SER A 634 -22.42 75.86 -8.47
CA SER A 634 -23.83 75.84 -8.04
C SER A 634 -24.82 76.29 -9.14
N PHE A 635 -24.35 76.36 -10.39
CA PHE A 635 -25.04 76.91 -11.55
C PHE A 635 -24.58 76.20 -12.83
N GLU A 636 -25.33 76.34 -13.92
CA GLU A 636 -25.13 75.58 -15.18
C GLU A 636 -25.08 76.48 -16.43
N TYR A 637 -24.56 77.71 -16.31
CA TYR A 637 -24.41 78.66 -17.42
C TYR A 637 -23.00 79.25 -17.46
N GLU A 638 -22.58 79.72 -18.63
CA GLU A 638 -21.20 80.21 -18.82
C GLU A 638 -20.92 81.44 -17.95
N GLY A 639 -19.81 81.41 -17.22
CA GLY A 639 -19.40 82.52 -16.36
C GLY A 639 -18.08 82.28 -15.63
N LYS A 640 -17.52 83.36 -15.09
CA LYS A 640 -16.36 83.32 -14.19
C LYS A 640 -16.77 82.63 -12.89
N TRP A 641 -16.00 81.63 -12.46
CA TRP A 641 -16.31 80.85 -11.27
C TRP A 641 -15.22 80.93 -10.19
N ASN A 642 -13.93 80.91 -10.57
CA ASN A 642 -12.76 80.96 -9.68
C ASN A 642 -13.04 80.46 -8.25
N ALA A 643 -13.34 79.17 -8.10
CA ALA A 643 -13.66 78.57 -6.81
C ALA A 643 -12.61 77.54 -6.42
N GLY A 644 -12.40 77.31 -5.13
CA GLY A 644 -11.47 76.29 -4.66
C GLY A 644 -11.05 76.52 -3.22
N ILE A 645 -9.76 76.33 -2.94
CA ILE A 645 -9.23 76.37 -1.58
C ILE A 645 -8.11 77.41 -1.43
N GLY A 646 -7.88 77.81 -0.19
CA GLY A 646 -6.75 78.65 0.18
C GLY A 646 -5.92 78.04 1.30
N LEU A 647 -4.59 78.10 1.18
CA LEU A 647 -3.64 77.57 2.17
C LEU A 647 -2.86 78.73 2.79
N GLN A 648 -3.00 78.94 4.10
CA GLN A 648 -2.31 80.00 4.83
C GLN A 648 -1.18 79.49 5.71
N TYR A 649 -0.02 80.13 5.58
CA TYR A 649 1.19 79.90 6.37
C TYR A 649 1.88 81.23 6.72
N LYS A 650 3.01 81.18 7.44
CA LYS A 650 3.74 82.39 7.86
C LYS A 650 5.17 82.45 7.33
N ILE A 651 5.53 83.59 6.73
CA ILE A 651 6.91 83.94 6.39
C ILE A 651 7.29 85.21 7.14
N PHE A 652 8.39 85.21 7.91
CA PHE A 652 8.88 86.39 8.66
C PHE A 652 7.78 87.16 9.44
N LYS A 653 6.83 86.44 10.05
CA LYS A 653 5.63 86.95 10.77
C LYS A 653 4.48 87.49 9.88
N LEU A 654 4.62 87.50 8.57
CA LEU A 654 3.55 87.83 7.62
C LEU A 654 2.69 86.58 7.34
N ASN A 655 1.37 86.75 7.35
CA ASN A 655 0.44 85.70 6.91
C ASN A 655 0.36 85.72 5.40
N ILE A 656 0.68 84.59 4.77
CA ILE A 656 0.64 84.41 3.32
C ILE A 656 -0.42 83.38 3.01
N THR A 657 -1.35 83.70 2.11
CA THR A 657 -2.39 82.77 1.63
C THR A 657 -2.15 82.46 0.16
N LEU A 658 -1.94 81.17 -0.16
CA LEU A 658 -2.01 80.67 -1.54
C LEU A 658 -3.44 80.30 -1.86
N LEU A 659 -3.87 80.61 -3.08
CA LEU A 659 -5.17 80.23 -3.61
C LEU A 659 -4.97 79.22 -4.74
N PHE A 660 -5.74 78.14 -4.67
CA PHE A 660 -5.84 77.09 -5.67
C PHE A 660 -7.29 77.08 -6.14
N THR A 661 -7.54 77.70 -7.29
CA THR A 661 -8.90 77.84 -7.80
C THR A 661 -9.04 77.27 -9.18
N ASP A 662 -10.21 76.72 -9.42
CA ASP A 662 -10.62 76.28 -10.73
C ASP A 662 -11.67 77.21 -11.33
N ASP A 663 -11.76 77.22 -12.66
CA ASP A 663 -12.69 78.04 -13.42
C ASP A 663 -13.28 77.25 -14.59
N ILE A 664 -14.46 77.67 -15.06
CA ILE A 664 -15.21 76.98 -16.11
C ILE A 664 -14.65 77.34 -17.49
N SER A 665 -14.27 78.61 -17.68
CA SER A 665 -14.00 79.18 -19.01
C SER A 665 -12.52 79.48 -19.29
N LYS A 666 -11.74 79.97 -18.31
CA LYS A 666 -10.31 80.35 -18.46
C LYS A 666 -9.55 80.25 -17.14
N ASN A 667 -8.24 80.08 -17.17
CA ASN A 667 -7.39 79.98 -15.96
C ASN A 667 -7.76 78.77 -15.08
N PHE A 668 -7.85 77.59 -15.70
CA PHE A 668 -8.13 76.32 -15.04
C PHE A 668 -6.96 75.92 -14.13
N LEU A 669 -7.23 75.26 -12.99
CA LEU A 669 -6.21 74.91 -11.99
C LEU A 669 -5.23 76.06 -11.66
N ALA A 670 -5.76 77.28 -11.49
CA ALA A 670 -4.95 78.46 -11.22
C ALA A 670 -4.35 78.44 -9.81
N GLN A 671 -3.08 78.81 -9.72
CA GLN A 671 -2.36 78.99 -8.45
C GLN A 671 -1.86 80.43 -8.33
N TYR A 672 -2.15 81.10 -7.22
CA TYR A 672 -1.77 82.51 -7.01
C TYR A 672 -1.72 82.93 -5.56
N TYR A 673 -1.03 84.05 -5.29
CA TYR A 673 -1.15 84.74 -4.01
C TYR A 673 -2.51 85.41 -3.91
N ALA A 674 -3.13 85.33 -2.73
CA ALA A 674 -4.29 86.15 -2.44
C ALA A 674 -4.01 87.63 -2.78
N TRP A 675 -4.82 88.19 -3.70
CA TRP A 675 -4.70 89.57 -4.20
C TRP A 675 -3.44 89.89 -5.03
N GLY A 676 -2.69 88.87 -5.42
CA GLY A 676 -1.54 88.97 -6.32
C GLY A 676 -1.84 88.51 -7.74
N TRP A 677 -0.78 88.29 -8.51
CA TRP A 677 -0.85 87.84 -9.90
C TRP A 677 -1.00 86.31 -9.98
N VAL A 678 -1.67 85.84 -11.04
CA VAL A 678 -1.70 84.42 -11.41
C VAL A 678 -0.28 83.95 -11.70
N LEU A 679 0.18 82.92 -10.99
CA LEU A 679 1.54 82.39 -11.15
C LEU A 679 1.58 81.29 -12.19
N ILE A 680 0.60 80.41 -12.16
CA ILE A 680 0.36 79.42 -13.20
C ILE A 680 -1.13 79.14 -13.31
N SER A 681 -1.57 78.77 -14.50
CA SER A 681 -2.90 78.24 -14.77
C SER A 681 -2.87 77.50 -16.09
N SER A 682 -3.69 76.48 -16.23
CA SER A 682 -3.85 75.74 -17.47
C SER A 682 -4.69 76.52 -18.49
N SER A 683 -4.35 76.36 -19.77
CA SER A 683 -5.12 76.92 -20.88
C SER A 683 -6.31 76.04 -21.31
N SER A 684 -6.43 74.83 -20.77
CA SER A 684 -7.51 73.89 -21.08
C SER A 684 -8.75 74.20 -20.22
N PRO A 685 -9.94 74.44 -20.80
CA PRO A 685 -11.15 74.69 -20.01
C PRO A 685 -11.63 73.41 -19.31
N ARG A 686 -12.30 73.56 -18.15
CA ARG A 686 -12.99 72.44 -17.47
C ARG A 686 -13.99 71.77 -18.40
N GLY A 687 -14.87 72.59 -18.98
CA GLY A 687 -15.83 72.20 -20.03
C GLY A 687 -17.19 71.68 -19.56
N ASP A 688 -17.38 71.48 -18.25
CA ASP A 688 -18.62 70.99 -17.66
C ASP A 688 -18.92 71.63 -16.29
N TYR A 689 -20.08 71.29 -15.72
CA TYR A 689 -20.60 71.77 -14.44
C TYR A 689 -20.78 70.63 -13.41
N GLY A 690 -20.23 69.44 -13.70
CA GLY A 690 -20.31 68.24 -12.88
C GLY A 690 -19.39 68.31 -11.66
N TYR A 691 -19.36 67.28 -10.81
CA TYR A 691 -18.39 67.21 -9.72
C TYR A 691 -17.01 66.79 -10.22
N HIS A 692 -16.00 67.54 -9.77
CA HIS A 692 -14.60 67.19 -9.97
C HIS A 692 -13.92 66.98 -8.61
N VAL A 693 -12.96 66.05 -8.59
CA VAL A 693 -12.09 65.81 -7.44
C VAL A 693 -10.75 66.46 -7.72
N TYR A 694 -10.31 67.32 -6.81
CA TYR A 694 -9.08 68.06 -6.95
C TYR A 694 -8.08 67.65 -5.87
N SER A 695 -6.78 67.73 -6.20
CA SER A 695 -5.68 67.44 -5.29
C SER A 695 -4.66 68.58 -5.32
N VAL A 696 -4.29 69.12 -4.14
CA VAL A 696 -3.19 70.07 -3.97
C VAL A 696 -2.09 69.38 -3.16
N GLU A 697 -0.97 69.09 -3.79
CA GLU A 697 0.12 68.30 -3.21
C GLU A 697 1.36 69.16 -2.96
N LEU A 698 1.88 69.15 -1.73
CA LEU A 698 3.21 69.66 -1.40
C LEU A 698 4.22 68.50 -1.43
N SER A 699 4.68 68.13 -2.63
CA SER A 699 5.44 66.89 -2.89
C SER A 699 6.94 66.98 -2.61
N TYR A 700 7.50 68.19 -2.56
CA TYR A 700 8.90 68.46 -2.18
C TYR A 700 8.98 69.68 -1.28
N TYR A 701 9.85 69.63 -0.26
CA TYR A 701 10.15 70.77 0.60
C TYR A 701 11.63 70.82 0.97
N SER A 702 12.25 71.99 0.83
CA SER A 702 13.60 72.29 1.28
C SER A 702 13.67 73.69 1.90
N TYR A 703 13.87 73.73 3.22
CA TYR A 703 14.07 74.92 4.08
C TYR A 703 13.01 76.04 4.01
N LEU A 704 12.85 76.71 2.88
CA LEU A 704 11.85 77.76 2.62
C LEU A 704 11.20 77.62 1.24
N SER A 705 11.44 76.52 0.55
CA SER A 705 11.02 76.27 -0.83
C SER A 705 10.20 74.99 -0.89
N GLY A 706 9.09 75.00 -1.60
CA GLY A 706 8.19 73.85 -1.77
C GLY A 706 7.69 73.72 -3.21
N THR A 707 7.44 72.49 -3.64
CA THR A 707 6.78 72.23 -4.93
C THR A 707 5.31 71.95 -4.70
N PHE A 708 4.44 72.81 -5.24
CA PHE A 708 3.00 72.62 -5.22
C PHE A 708 2.50 72.10 -6.56
N GLU A 709 1.70 71.05 -6.50
CA GLU A 709 1.04 70.47 -7.66
C GLU A 709 -0.47 70.53 -7.44
N PHE A 710 -1.20 71.13 -8.39
CA PHE A 710 -2.65 71.21 -8.36
C PHE A 710 -3.21 70.36 -9.50
N LYS A 711 -3.98 69.33 -9.16
CA LYS A 711 -4.50 68.32 -10.09
C LYS A 711 -6.02 68.30 -10.07
N ASP A 712 -6.59 68.03 -11.23
CA ASP A 712 -7.96 67.53 -11.36
C ASP A 712 -7.89 66.01 -11.57
N LEU A 713 -8.24 65.24 -10.54
CA LEU A 713 -8.17 63.78 -10.54
C LEU A 713 -9.30 63.13 -11.35
N THR A 714 -10.35 63.89 -11.67
CA THR A 714 -11.48 63.41 -12.50
C THR A 714 -11.21 63.50 -14.00
N ALA A 715 -10.13 64.18 -14.41
CA ALA A 715 -9.74 64.32 -15.80
C ALA A 715 -8.30 63.82 -16.05
N GLN A 716 -8.09 63.07 -17.13
CA GLN A 716 -6.76 62.56 -17.47
C GLN A 716 -5.80 63.71 -17.81
N ASN A 717 -4.58 63.66 -17.25
CA ASN A 717 -3.46 64.57 -17.54
C ASN A 717 -3.74 66.07 -17.24
N ARG A 718 -4.63 66.38 -16.30
CA ARG A 718 -4.93 67.77 -15.91
C ARG A 718 -4.24 68.13 -14.59
N GLN A 719 -3.09 68.80 -14.70
CA GLN A 719 -2.33 69.27 -13.55
C GLN A 719 -1.48 70.49 -13.88
N GLU A 720 -1.24 71.32 -12.87
CA GLU A 720 -0.28 72.42 -12.94
C GLU A 720 0.70 72.34 -11.77
N THR A 721 1.97 72.61 -12.03
CA THR A 721 3.04 72.51 -11.02
C THR A 721 3.77 73.84 -10.89
N VAL A 722 3.87 74.34 -9.66
CA VAL A 722 4.78 75.43 -9.33
C VAL A 722 5.92 74.89 -8.50
N LYS A 723 7.13 74.96 -9.06
CA LYS A 723 8.38 74.58 -8.39
C LYS A 723 8.97 75.77 -7.64
N ASP A 724 9.74 75.45 -6.62
CA ASP A 724 10.49 76.39 -5.80
C ASP A 724 9.67 77.53 -5.14
N TRP A 725 8.43 77.22 -4.77
CA TRP A 725 7.54 78.18 -4.12
C TRP A 725 8.02 78.50 -2.71
N VAL A 726 8.09 79.79 -2.35
CA VAL A 726 8.46 80.17 -0.98
C VAL A 726 7.39 79.75 0.02
N PHE A 727 7.60 78.66 0.74
CA PHE A 727 6.67 78.11 1.73
C PHE A 727 7.40 77.84 3.04
N LYS A 728 6.70 77.99 4.17
CA LYS A 728 7.27 77.67 5.48
C LYS A 728 6.25 76.98 6.36
N PHE A 729 6.61 75.81 6.85
CA PHE A 729 5.82 75.09 7.85
C PHE A 729 5.69 75.87 9.18
N PRO A 730 4.59 75.66 9.92
CA PRO A 730 3.46 74.80 9.57
C PRO A 730 2.46 75.46 8.60
N LEU A 731 1.67 74.62 7.92
CA LEU A 731 0.37 75.05 7.39
C LEU A 731 -0.55 75.38 8.56
N TYR A 732 -1.03 76.63 8.64
CA TYR A 732 -1.85 77.10 9.74
C TYR A 732 -3.34 77.02 9.46
N TYR A 733 -3.81 77.47 8.30
CA TYR A 733 -5.25 77.49 8.03
C TYR A 733 -5.56 77.05 6.61
N LEU A 734 -6.65 76.32 6.49
CA LEU A 734 -7.30 76.00 5.23
C LEU A 734 -8.53 76.91 5.08
N TYR A 735 -8.71 77.43 3.87
CA TYR A 735 -9.83 78.27 3.48
C TYR A 735 -10.61 77.62 2.35
N ILE A 736 -11.92 77.83 2.35
CA ILE A 736 -12.76 77.65 1.16
C ILE A 736 -12.96 79.03 0.53
N PHE A 737 -12.69 79.15 -0.76
CA PHE A 737 -12.59 80.44 -1.44
C PHE A 737 -13.39 80.47 -2.75
N ILE A 738 -13.99 81.63 -3.06
CA ILE A 738 -14.63 81.89 -4.34
C ILE A 738 -14.48 83.35 -4.79
N ASP A 739 -14.18 83.53 -6.08
CA ASP A 739 -14.03 84.83 -6.75
C ASP A 739 -14.77 84.88 -8.09
N SER A 740 -16.04 84.52 -8.06
CA SER A 740 -16.89 84.45 -9.24
C SER A 740 -17.42 85.81 -9.71
N GLY A 741 -17.26 86.88 -8.92
CA GLY A 741 -17.73 88.23 -9.23
C GLY A 741 -19.26 88.40 -9.28
N SER A 742 -20.03 87.37 -8.89
CA SER A 742 -21.49 87.43 -8.79
C SER A 742 -21.99 86.51 -7.67
N SER A 743 -22.96 86.98 -6.87
CA SER A 743 -23.57 86.17 -5.80
C SER A 743 -24.32 84.93 -6.30
N SER A 744 -24.78 84.95 -7.56
CA SER A 744 -25.47 83.82 -8.20
C SER A 744 -24.54 82.72 -8.71
N ARG A 745 -23.21 82.93 -8.70
CA ARG A 745 -22.22 81.98 -9.19
C ARG A 745 -21.43 81.36 -8.04
N GLY A 746 -22.09 80.47 -7.30
CA GLY A 746 -21.52 79.79 -6.12
C GLY A 746 -20.79 78.49 -6.45
N ALA A 747 -20.36 77.79 -5.41
CA ALA A 747 -19.79 76.45 -5.51
C ALA A 747 -20.44 75.51 -4.48
N ILE A 748 -20.48 74.22 -4.80
CA ILE A 748 -20.96 73.16 -3.93
C ILE A 748 -19.77 72.23 -3.67
N PHE A 749 -19.40 72.10 -2.40
CA PHE A 749 -18.39 71.18 -1.91
C PHE A 749 -19.07 69.94 -1.33
N ASP A 750 -18.52 68.76 -1.62
CA ASP A 750 -18.99 67.46 -1.11
C ASP A 750 -18.16 67.05 0.11
N TRP A 751 -16.84 66.99 -0.05
CA TRP A 751 -15.93 66.73 1.06
C TRP A 751 -14.58 67.40 0.83
N ILE A 752 -13.81 67.55 1.91
CA ILE A 752 -12.44 68.05 1.91
C ILE A 752 -11.63 67.38 3.01
N PHE A 753 -10.40 66.98 2.70
CA PHE A 753 -9.50 66.43 3.70
C PHE A 753 -8.04 66.79 3.47
N ILE A 754 -7.22 66.63 4.51
CA ILE A 754 -5.77 66.78 4.46
C ILE A 754 -5.11 65.48 4.93
N ARG A 755 -4.20 64.94 4.11
CA ARG A 755 -3.40 63.76 4.42
C ARG A 755 -1.90 64.05 4.35
N LYS A 756 -1.08 63.16 4.93
CA LYS A 756 0.37 63.17 4.68
C LYS A 756 0.66 62.88 3.21
N TYR A 757 1.70 63.52 2.68
CA TYR A 757 2.15 63.24 1.31
C TYR A 757 2.79 61.86 1.22
N ILE A 758 2.23 61.05 0.33
CA ILE A 758 2.84 59.84 -0.25
C ILE A 758 2.59 59.89 -1.75
N ASN A 759 3.56 59.42 -2.54
CA ASN A 759 3.35 59.23 -3.97
C ASN A 759 2.48 57.98 -4.19
N ILE A 760 1.19 58.17 -4.46
CA ILE A 760 0.24 57.06 -4.67
C ILE A 760 0.65 56.21 -5.88
N GLY A 761 1.36 56.75 -6.87
CA GLY A 761 1.86 55.97 -8.01
C GLY A 761 2.88 54.88 -7.65
N ASP A 762 3.54 55.01 -6.49
CA ASP A 762 4.48 54.01 -5.97
C ASP A 762 3.79 52.95 -5.08
N LEU A 763 2.50 53.14 -4.77
CA LEU A 763 1.71 52.20 -3.98
C LEU A 763 1.16 51.10 -4.89
N SER A 764 1.46 49.85 -4.57
CA SER A 764 0.80 48.70 -5.18
C SER A 764 0.03 47.91 -4.15
N GLN A 765 -1.15 47.41 -4.55
CA GLN A 765 -2.05 46.66 -3.70
C GLN A 765 -2.34 45.29 -4.29
N LYS A 766 -2.32 44.26 -3.45
CA LYS A 766 -2.77 42.91 -3.79
C LYS A 766 -3.92 42.53 -2.87
N ILE A 767 -5.05 42.18 -3.46
CA ILE A 767 -6.28 41.88 -2.73
C ILE A 767 -6.56 40.37 -2.79
N THR A 768 -6.76 39.74 -1.64
CA THR A 768 -7.06 38.30 -1.51
C THR A 768 -8.33 38.12 -0.68
N ILE A 769 -9.31 37.40 -1.22
CA ILE A 769 -10.50 36.99 -0.45
C ILE A 769 -10.11 35.78 0.40
N LEU A 770 -10.21 35.91 1.72
CA LEU A 770 -10.10 34.81 2.67
C LEU A 770 -11.52 34.24 2.82
N GLY A 771 -11.71 32.95 2.50
CA GLY A 771 -13.03 32.32 2.41
C GLY A 771 -13.85 32.37 3.71
N THR A 772 -15.14 32.05 3.64
CA THR A 772 -15.93 31.76 4.85
C THR A 772 -15.53 30.40 5.42
N PRO A 773 -15.45 30.21 6.75
CA PRO A 773 -15.27 28.89 7.33
C PRO A 773 -16.40 27.97 6.86
N VAL A 774 -16.05 26.85 6.25
CA VAL A 774 -17.01 25.80 5.91
C VAL A 774 -16.81 24.66 6.88
N THR A 775 -17.91 24.20 7.48
CA THR A 775 -17.91 23.05 8.38
C THR A 775 -18.64 21.87 7.74
N PHE A 776 -18.08 20.69 7.90
CA PHE A 776 -18.68 19.42 7.49
C PHE A 776 -18.90 18.54 8.71
N GLN A 777 -20.13 18.08 8.91
CA GLN A 777 -20.48 17.22 10.02
C GLN A 777 -20.75 15.80 9.56
N PHE A 778 -20.13 14.84 10.26
CA PHE A 778 -20.26 13.41 10.08
C PHE A 778 -20.95 12.88 11.32
N VAL A 779 -22.29 12.88 11.29
CA VAL A 779 -23.10 12.67 12.49
C VAL A 779 -24.08 11.55 12.27
N ASP A 780 -24.25 10.70 13.29
CA ASP A 780 -25.28 9.67 13.26
C ASP A 780 -26.51 10.09 14.08
N ASN A 781 -27.67 9.56 13.70
CA ASN A 781 -28.95 9.90 14.30
C ASN A 781 -29.81 8.65 14.56
N TRP A 782 -30.85 8.81 15.38
CA TRP A 782 -31.87 7.80 15.69
C TRP A 782 -33.10 7.87 14.74
N THR A 783 -33.10 8.77 13.76
CA THR A 783 -34.21 8.94 12.82
C THR A 783 -34.14 7.92 11.67
N THR A 784 -35.03 8.05 10.67
CA THR A 784 -35.08 7.16 9.49
C THR A 784 -33.83 7.20 8.61
N GLU A 785 -33.03 8.27 8.71
CA GLU A 785 -31.78 8.46 7.97
C GLU A 785 -30.61 8.44 8.96
N LYS A 786 -29.56 7.70 8.61
CA LYS A 786 -28.36 7.47 9.43
C LYS A 786 -27.11 7.88 8.64
N LEU A 787 -25.97 7.96 9.33
CA LEU A 787 -24.68 8.35 8.71
C LEU A 787 -24.77 9.63 7.88
N LEU A 788 -25.26 10.72 8.49
CA LEU A 788 -25.44 12.00 7.81
C LEU A 788 -24.09 12.67 7.57
N ILE A 789 -23.87 13.11 6.33
CA ILE A 789 -22.85 14.10 5.99
C ILE A 789 -23.58 15.42 5.73
N LEU A 790 -23.36 16.40 6.61
CA LEU A 790 -23.97 17.72 6.53
C LEU A 790 -22.89 18.76 6.22
N LYS A 791 -23.32 19.86 5.62
CA LYS A 791 -22.56 21.11 5.53
C LYS A 791 -23.25 22.18 6.37
N ASP A 792 -22.47 22.81 7.24
CA ASP A 792 -22.88 23.92 8.12
C ASP A 792 -24.15 23.61 8.94
N TRP A 793 -24.31 22.35 9.36
CA TRP A 793 -25.49 21.81 10.05
C TRP A 793 -26.84 21.95 9.32
N LYS A 794 -26.85 22.51 8.10
CA LYS A 794 -28.07 22.89 7.37
C LYS A 794 -28.27 22.03 6.13
N ASP A 795 -27.22 21.89 5.32
CA ASP A 795 -27.32 21.25 4.01
C ASP A 795 -26.95 19.77 4.13
N LYS A 796 -27.92 18.88 3.91
CA LYS A 796 -27.65 17.45 3.83
C LYS A 796 -26.97 17.12 2.50
N LEU A 797 -25.75 16.59 2.58
CA LEU A 797 -24.95 16.20 1.42
C LEU A 797 -25.09 14.70 1.10
N ALA A 798 -25.10 13.84 2.12
CA ALA A 798 -25.28 12.40 1.98
C ALA A 798 -25.89 11.78 3.24
N SER A 799 -26.52 10.62 3.09
CA SER A 799 -27.10 9.82 4.16
C SER A 799 -27.31 8.37 3.73
N TYR A 800 -27.51 7.47 4.70
CA TYR A 800 -27.80 6.05 4.53
C TYR A 800 -29.14 5.67 5.16
N SER A 801 -30.01 4.94 4.43
CA SER A 801 -31.43 4.74 4.81
C SER A 801 -31.97 3.29 4.77
N PRO A 802 -31.19 2.28 5.21
CA PRO A 802 -31.78 1.06 5.81
C PRO A 802 -31.22 0.61 7.19
N GLY A 803 -30.46 1.44 7.91
CA GLY A 803 -29.77 1.02 9.15
C GLY A 803 -30.68 0.70 10.35
N THR A 804 -30.42 -0.38 11.09
CA THR A 804 -31.23 -0.86 12.23
C THR A 804 -30.54 -0.76 13.60
N TRP A 805 -29.34 -0.17 13.68
CA TRP A 805 -28.59 -0.13 14.94
C TRP A 805 -29.08 0.95 15.92
N PHE A 806 -28.99 0.62 17.20
CA PHE A 806 -29.30 1.50 18.33
C PHE A 806 -28.12 2.38 18.66
N ILE A 807 -28.30 3.70 18.59
CA ILE A 807 -27.26 4.69 18.91
C ILE A 807 -26.92 4.71 20.40
N SER A 808 -27.81 4.21 21.27
CA SER A 808 -27.53 4.04 22.70
C SER A 808 -26.49 2.95 22.97
N ASN A 809 -26.24 2.08 22.00
CA ASN A 809 -25.19 1.08 22.11
C ASN A 809 -23.86 1.68 21.60
N PRO A 810 -22.72 1.21 22.12
CA PRO A 810 -21.42 1.57 21.56
C PRO A 810 -21.31 1.11 20.10
N ASN A 811 -21.22 2.06 19.18
CA ASN A 811 -21.07 1.82 17.75
C ASN A 811 -19.70 2.34 17.28
N ARG A 812 -19.10 1.67 16.30
CA ARG A 812 -17.81 2.08 15.70
C ARG A 812 -18.07 2.84 14.41
N TYR A 813 -17.38 3.97 14.26
CA TYR A 813 -17.50 4.82 13.10
C TYR A 813 -16.11 5.22 12.60
N GLU A 814 -16.05 5.53 11.31
CA GLU A 814 -14.86 6.07 10.67
C GLU A 814 -15.21 7.19 9.69
N VAL A 815 -14.47 8.28 9.79
CA VAL A 815 -14.50 9.38 8.84
C VAL A 815 -13.21 9.35 8.04
N LYS A 816 -13.32 9.34 6.71
CA LYS A 816 -12.17 9.55 5.81
C LYS A 816 -12.34 10.87 5.10
N PHE A 817 -11.30 11.70 5.18
CA PHE A 817 -11.21 12.97 4.51
C PHE A 817 -10.10 12.89 3.45
N ASN A 818 -10.41 13.20 2.20
CA ASN A 818 -9.42 13.30 1.13
C ASN A 818 -9.73 14.54 0.27
N ALA A 819 -8.76 15.46 0.19
CA ALA A 819 -8.84 16.71 -0.58
C ALA A 819 -7.71 16.82 -1.63
N ALA A 820 -7.08 15.69 -2.01
CA ALA A 820 -5.94 15.71 -2.93
C ALA A 820 -6.35 15.97 -4.39
N ASN A 821 -7.52 15.45 -4.82
CA ASN A 821 -8.05 15.57 -6.18
C ASN A 821 -9.57 15.83 -6.12
N GLY A 822 -9.96 16.97 -5.52
CA GLY A 822 -11.34 17.26 -5.13
C GLY A 822 -11.66 16.79 -3.71
N LEU A 823 -12.74 17.33 -3.12
CA LEU A 823 -13.10 17.08 -1.72
C LEU A 823 -13.99 15.84 -1.61
N ASN A 824 -13.40 14.72 -1.23
CA ASN A 824 -14.07 13.44 -1.02
C ASN A 824 -14.24 13.18 0.49
N LEU A 825 -15.49 13.07 0.91
CA LEU A 825 -15.89 12.87 2.29
C LEU A 825 -16.59 11.52 2.42
N THR A 826 -16.07 10.65 3.28
CA THR A 826 -16.64 9.31 3.53
C THR A 826 -16.96 9.14 5.01
N TYR A 827 -18.16 8.66 5.33
CA TYR A 827 -18.60 8.31 6.67
C TYR A 827 -19.03 6.84 6.73
N ILE A 828 -18.41 6.07 7.60
CA ILE A 828 -18.57 4.61 7.68
C ILE A 828 -19.08 4.25 9.08
N HIS A 829 -20.12 3.42 9.15
CA HIS A 829 -20.46 2.64 10.35
C HIS A 829 -19.91 1.22 10.16
N GLU A 830 -19.25 0.69 11.19
CA GLU A 830 -18.60 -0.63 11.15
C GLU A 830 -19.29 -1.59 12.14
N PRO A 831 -20.48 -2.13 11.79
CA PRO A 831 -21.19 -3.10 12.60
C PRO A 831 -20.48 -4.46 12.54
N ARG A 832 -21.05 -5.46 13.21
CA ARG A 832 -20.46 -6.79 13.28
C ARG A 832 -20.41 -7.54 11.94
N VAL A 833 -21.31 -7.22 10.99
CA VAL A 833 -21.54 -8.05 9.78
C VAL A 833 -21.02 -7.40 8.50
N SER A 834 -21.44 -6.18 8.18
CA SER A 834 -21.06 -5.47 6.95
C SER A 834 -21.07 -3.96 7.15
N SER A 835 -20.00 -3.29 6.76
CA SER A 835 -19.86 -1.84 6.85
C SER A 835 -20.93 -1.10 6.05
N GLU A 836 -21.56 -0.09 6.65
CA GLU A 836 -22.45 0.83 5.95
C GLU A 836 -21.75 2.16 5.71
N THR A 837 -21.98 2.79 4.55
CA THR A 837 -21.22 3.97 4.13
C THR A 837 -22.11 5.02 3.50
N SER A 838 -21.85 6.28 3.87
CA SER A 838 -22.29 7.47 3.14
C SER A 838 -21.07 8.18 2.57
N GLN A 839 -21.16 8.67 1.35
CA GLN A 839 -20.05 9.33 0.68
C GLN A 839 -20.55 10.48 -0.19
N VAL A 840 -19.76 11.56 -0.28
CA VAL A 840 -19.99 12.67 -1.21
C VAL A 840 -18.67 13.17 -1.78
N THR A 841 -18.69 13.59 -3.04
CA THR A 841 -17.57 14.27 -3.69
C THR A 841 -18.01 15.67 -4.08
N LEU A 842 -17.27 16.68 -3.63
CA LEU A 842 -17.53 18.09 -3.87
C LEU A 842 -16.40 18.71 -4.71
N SER A 843 -16.77 19.67 -5.56
CA SER A 843 -15.81 20.47 -6.33
C SER A 843 -15.22 21.57 -5.44
N GLY A 844 -13.89 21.65 -5.35
CA GLY A 844 -13.18 22.73 -4.64
C GLY A 844 -11.81 22.30 -4.13
N ASP A 845 -10.90 23.27 -3.99
CA ASP A 845 -9.56 23.08 -3.42
C ASP A 845 -9.53 23.53 -1.96
N VAL A 846 -8.95 22.70 -1.09
CA VAL A 846 -8.74 23.04 0.32
C VAL A 846 -7.33 23.57 0.49
N THR A 847 -7.20 24.89 0.67
CA THR A 847 -5.89 25.56 0.83
C THR A 847 -5.56 25.88 2.28
N SER A 848 -6.54 25.91 3.17
CA SER A 848 -6.37 26.23 4.59
C SER A 848 -6.05 25.03 5.48
N ASP A 849 -5.66 25.31 6.74
CA ASP A 849 -5.58 24.30 7.79
C ASP A 849 -6.96 23.77 8.15
N ILE A 850 -7.00 22.48 8.47
CA ILE A 850 -8.20 21.73 8.76
C ILE A 850 -8.24 21.49 10.26
N SER A 851 -9.29 21.96 10.94
CA SER A 851 -9.51 21.70 12.37
C SER A 851 -10.61 20.66 12.54
N VAL A 852 -10.37 19.68 13.41
CA VAL A 852 -11.27 18.55 13.61
C VAL A 852 -11.76 18.52 15.05
N TYR A 853 -13.07 18.33 15.21
CA TYR A 853 -13.76 18.36 16.50
C TYR A 853 -14.66 17.13 16.66
N LEU A 854 -14.88 16.71 17.90
CA LEU A 854 -16.03 15.88 18.24
C LEU A 854 -17.22 16.79 18.54
N VAL A 855 -18.41 16.39 18.09
CA VAL A 855 -19.62 17.19 18.19
C VAL A 855 -20.83 16.35 18.57
N VAL A 856 -21.76 16.98 19.29
CA VAL A 856 -23.09 16.44 19.58
C VAL A 856 -24.08 17.59 19.49
N ASN A 857 -25.13 17.45 18.67
CA ASN A 857 -26.15 18.48 18.51
C ASN A 857 -27.55 17.87 18.46
N ASN A 858 -28.39 18.21 19.43
CA ASN A 858 -29.77 17.79 19.48
C ASN A 858 -30.59 18.69 20.40
N THR A 859 -31.90 18.58 20.28
CA THR A 859 -32.87 19.42 21.01
C THR A 859 -33.37 18.80 22.32
N VAL A 860 -33.03 17.52 22.58
CA VAL A 860 -33.64 16.72 23.66
C VAL A 860 -32.68 16.40 24.80
N GLY A 861 -31.47 16.96 24.82
CA GLY A 861 -30.52 16.75 25.92
C GLY A 861 -29.73 15.44 25.85
N ASN A 862 -29.72 14.76 24.69
CA ASN A 862 -29.07 13.46 24.50
C ASN A 862 -27.54 13.63 24.43
N ARG A 863 -26.80 13.03 25.37
CA ARG A 863 -25.33 13.20 25.45
C ARG A 863 -24.61 12.13 24.65
N GLY A 864 -23.43 12.46 24.15
CA GLY A 864 -22.55 11.52 23.43
C GLY A 864 -21.40 11.05 24.31
N PHE A 865 -21.12 9.76 24.27
CA PHE A 865 -20.05 9.10 25.00
C PHE A 865 -19.08 8.48 23.99
N PHE A 866 -17.90 9.08 23.87
CA PHE A 866 -16.82 8.60 23.01
C PHE A 866 -15.85 7.78 23.85
N SER A 867 -15.96 6.45 23.77
CA SER A 867 -15.11 5.54 24.54
C SER A 867 -13.64 5.68 24.16
N TRP A 868 -13.38 5.81 22.86
CA TRP A 868 -12.07 6.06 22.28
C TRP A 868 -12.24 6.75 20.92
N VAL A 869 -11.25 7.57 20.58
CA VAL A 869 -11.12 8.25 19.29
C VAL A 869 -9.65 8.19 18.90
N ILE A 870 -9.36 7.77 17.67
CA ILE A 870 -8.02 7.67 17.11
C ILE A 870 -8.01 8.36 15.74
N TRP A 871 -6.86 8.88 15.33
CA TRP A 871 -6.69 9.50 14.03
C TRP A 871 -5.30 9.29 13.46
N GLY A 872 -5.16 9.51 12.15
CA GLY A 872 -3.89 9.44 11.44
C GLY A 872 -4.06 9.67 9.94
N ASP A 873 -2.95 9.69 9.22
CA ASP A 873 -2.91 10.03 7.80
C ASP A 873 -3.53 8.91 6.95
N SER A 874 -3.06 7.68 7.16
CA SER A 874 -3.58 6.47 6.50
C SER A 874 -3.19 5.22 7.28
N TYR A 875 -3.84 4.10 6.99
CA TYR A 875 -3.50 2.80 7.53
C TYR A 875 -3.75 1.67 6.52
N ILE A 876 -3.20 0.50 6.81
CA ILE A 876 -3.30 -0.70 5.97
C ILE A 876 -4.13 -1.75 6.72
N THR A 877 -5.17 -2.30 6.11
CA THR A 877 -5.84 -3.50 6.62
C THR A 877 -5.12 -4.75 6.13
N TYR A 878 -4.82 -5.69 7.02
CA TYR A 878 -4.07 -6.90 6.68
C TYR A 878 -4.56 -8.13 7.46
N THR A 879 -4.75 -9.26 6.77
CA THR A 879 -5.08 -10.55 7.38
C THR A 879 -3.88 -11.49 7.25
N PRO A 880 -3.06 -11.63 8.30
CA PRO A 880 -1.88 -12.48 8.24
C PRO A 880 -2.23 -13.96 8.36
N LEU A 881 -1.39 -14.80 7.74
CA LEU A 881 -1.43 -16.26 7.95
C LEU A 881 -0.71 -16.60 9.26
N LEU A 882 -1.34 -17.43 10.10
CA LEU A 882 -0.77 -17.90 11.36
C LEU A 882 -0.01 -19.21 11.19
N SER A 883 1.07 -19.38 11.94
CA SER A 883 1.76 -20.67 12.05
C SER A 883 0.96 -21.67 12.89
N GLN A 884 1.46 -22.91 12.98
CA GLN A 884 0.97 -23.88 13.96
C GLN A 884 1.20 -23.37 15.40
N GLU A 885 0.36 -23.83 16.34
CA GLU A 885 0.53 -23.53 17.78
C GLU A 885 1.81 -24.16 18.30
N GLU A 886 2.57 -23.35 19.03
CA GLU A 886 3.69 -23.77 19.85
C GLU A 886 3.27 -23.75 21.33
N THR A 887 3.70 -24.73 22.10
CA THR A 887 3.46 -24.83 23.53
C THR A 887 4.69 -24.34 24.31
N LYS A 888 4.44 -23.77 25.49
CA LYS A 888 5.48 -23.25 26.39
C LYS A 888 6.50 -24.35 26.71
N PRO A 889 7.80 -24.12 26.44
CA PRO A 889 8.83 -25.10 26.75
C PRO A 889 9.12 -25.15 28.26
N PRO A 890 9.63 -26.29 28.77
CA PRO A 890 10.15 -26.40 30.14
C PRO A 890 11.27 -25.39 30.44
N GLU A 891 11.42 -24.98 31.71
CA GLU A 891 12.62 -24.26 32.18
C GLU A 891 13.86 -25.14 31.95
N ASN A 892 14.97 -24.53 31.48
CA ASN A 892 16.18 -25.25 31.04
C ASN A 892 15.98 -26.19 29.85
N LEU A 893 15.22 -25.78 28.82
CA LEU A 893 15.01 -26.62 27.64
C LEU A 893 16.35 -27.11 27.05
N ALA A 894 16.48 -28.42 26.99
CA ALA A 894 17.57 -29.11 26.32
C ALA A 894 17.00 -30.11 25.32
N ARG A 895 17.76 -30.37 24.27
CA ARG A 895 17.40 -31.32 23.21
C ARG A 895 18.49 -32.34 23.04
N ALA A 896 18.10 -33.60 22.90
CA ALA A 896 18.96 -34.67 22.47
C ALA A 896 18.59 -35.01 21.02
N TYR A 897 19.57 -34.93 20.12
CA TYR A 897 19.42 -35.28 18.71
C TYR A 897 20.10 -36.62 18.43
N ASP A 898 19.49 -37.43 17.58
CA ASP A 898 20.09 -38.61 16.97
C ASP A 898 20.25 -38.35 15.47
N LEU A 899 21.51 -38.23 15.04
CA LEU A 899 21.93 -37.93 13.67
C LEU A 899 22.26 -39.19 12.85
N GLU A 900 22.22 -40.37 13.47
CA GLU A 900 22.53 -41.63 12.78
C GLU A 900 21.66 -41.85 11.53
N PRO A 901 20.34 -41.53 11.52
CA PRO A 901 19.53 -41.71 10.32
C PRO A 901 19.98 -40.85 9.12
N PHE A 902 20.59 -39.70 9.37
CA PHE A 902 21.17 -38.85 8.32
C PHE A 902 22.53 -39.38 7.88
N LEU A 903 23.40 -39.75 8.83
CA LEU A 903 24.72 -40.33 8.56
C LEU A 903 24.63 -41.57 7.67
N LEU A 904 23.67 -42.46 7.93
CA LEU A 904 23.41 -43.65 7.12
C LEU A 904 23.03 -43.34 5.66
N CYS A 905 22.61 -42.12 5.35
CA CYS A 905 22.27 -41.70 3.99
C CYS A 905 23.39 -40.90 3.29
N ILE A 906 24.47 -40.52 3.99
CA ILE A 906 25.58 -39.75 3.41
C ILE A 906 26.94 -40.44 3.50
N ASN A 907 27.01 -41.61 4.15
CA ASN A 907 28.26 -42.35 4.38
C ASN A 907 28.22 -43.73 3.67
N GLU A 908 29.27 -44.06 2.92
CA GLU A 908 29.46 -45.36 2.26
C GLU A 908 30.02 -46.43 3.24
N GLN A 909 30.65 -46.04 4.36
CA GLN A 909 31.50 -46.94 5.17
C GLN A 909 31.24 -47.04 6.69
N GLU A 910 30.16 -46.50 7.28
CA GLU A 910 29.95 -46.64 8.75
C GLU A 910 29.15 -47.86 9.25
N ARG A 911 29.93 -48.89 9.62
CA ARG A 911 30.01 -49.60 10.92
C ARG A 911 28.75 -49.78 11.80
N VAL A 912 27.85 -50.70 11.39
CA VAL A 912 27.26 -51.70 12.32
C VAL A 912 27.30 -53.08 11.64
N GLY A 913 28.17 -53.97 12.15
CA GLY A 913 28.17 -55.42 11.92
C GLY A 913 27.55 -55.98 10.64
N ASN A 914 28.13 -55.67 9.46
CA ASN A 914 27.76 -56.16 8.12
C ASN A 914 26.58 -55.44 7.42
N ARG A 915 26.31 -54.16 7.68
CA ARG A 915 25.43 -53.37 6.81
C ARG A 915 26.24 -52.27 6.11
N GLU A 916 26.35 -52.41 4.79
CA GLU A 916 26.91 -51.41 3.87
C GLU A 916 26.06 -50.12 3.98
N GLY A 917 26.70 -49.00 4.31
CA GLY A 917 26.11 -47.68 4.08
C GLY A 917 26.12 -47.44 2.57
N GLU A 918 25.02 -46.96 2.01
CA GLU A 918 24.97 -46.57 0.60
C GLU A 918 24.55 -45.11 0.55
N ILE A 919 25.36 -44.28 -0.11
CA ILE A 919 25.08 -42.85 -0.27
C ILE A 919 23.72 -42.71 -0.97
N GLY A 920 22.77 -42.15 -0.24
CA GLY A 920 21.38 -42.01 -0.64
C GLY A 920 21.07 -40.60 -1.15
N TYR A 921 19.95 -40.51 -1.84
CA TYR A 921 19.39 -39.28 -2.35
C TYR A 921 18.15 -38.88 -1.57
N PHE A 922 17.98 -37.58 -1.43
CA PHE A 922 16.81 -36.89 -0.89
C PHE A 922 16.07 -36.20 -2.03
N GLY A 923 14.75 -36.27 -1.97
CA GLY A 923 13.81 -35.56 -2.80
C GLY A 923 13.45 -34.23 -2.15
N VAL A 924 13.85 -33.13 -2.76
CA VAL A 924 13.62 -31.76 -2.25
C VAL A 924 13.23 -30.81 -3.38
N SER A 925 12.44 -29.80 -3.04
CA SER A 925 11.85 -28.87 -4.00
C SER A 925 12.88 -28.04 -4.75
N TRP A 926 13.97 -27.65 -4.09
CA TRP A 926 15.01 -26.76 -4.63
C TRP A 926 16.15 -27.48 -5.35
N GLY A 927 16.18 -28.82 -5.36
CA GLY A 927 17.29 -29.59 -5.93
C GLY A 927 17.22 -29.78 -7.44
N MET A 928 18.33 -30.13 -8.09
CA MET A 928 18.35 -30.51 -9.51
C MET A 928 17.58 -31.81 -9.74
N SER A 929 16.54 -31.77 -10.59
CA SER A 929 15.82 -32.96 -11.02
C SER A 929 16.67 -33.88 -11.90
N PHE A 930 16.22 -35.12 -12.09
CA PHE A 930 16.92 -36.06 -12.96
C PHE A 930 17.10 -35.56 -14.40
N PHE A 931 16.13 -34.79 -14.93
CA PHE A 931 16.23 -34.21 -16.28
C PHE A 931 17.29 -33.12 -16.35
N GLU A 932 17.36 -32.29 -15.32
CA GLU A 932 18.38 -31.26 -15.19
C GLU A 932 19.78 -31.86 -15.04
N ARG A 933 19.90 -33.02 -14.39
CA ARG A 933 21.15 -33.79 -14.30
C ARG A 933 21.59 -34.37 -15.66
N LEU A 934 20.67 -34.74 -16.54
CA LEU A 934 20.97 -35.09 -17.94
C LEU A 934 21.35 -33.86 -18.79
N GLU A 935 20.87 -32.68 -18.42
CA GLU A 935 21.13 -31.41 -19.11
C GLU A 935 22.33 -30.64 -18.53
N GLY A 936 22.83 -31.04 -17.37
CA GLY A 936 23.87 -30.32 -16.63
C GLY A 936 23.46 -28.90 -16.26
N SER A 937 22.16 -28.61 -16.14
CA SER A 937 21.65 -27.24 -16.02
C SER A 937 20.32 -27.14 -15.28
N THR A 938 20.15 -26.10 -14.47
CA THR A 938 18.88 -25.77 -13.77
C THR A 938 17.94 -24.85 -14.57
N VAL A 939 18.28 -24.48 -15.80
CA VAL A 939 17.51 -23.50 -16.60
C VAL A 939 16.04 -23.91 -16.82
N ASN A 940 15.76 -25.21 -16.85
CA ASN A 940 14.42 -25.76 -17.05
C ASN A 940 13.67 -26.11 -15.75
N HIS A 941 14.19 -25.74 -14.57
CA HIS A 941 13.66 -26.18 -13.28
C HIS A 941 12.16 -25.92 -13.14
N GLU A 942 11.74 -24.64 -13.25
CA GLU A 942 10.33 -24.26 -13.10
C GLU A 942 9.41 -24.95 -14.12
N LYS A 943 9.91 -25.13 -15.35
CA LYS A 943 9.16 -25.80 -16.41
C LYS A 943 8.90 -27.26 -16.04
N TYR A 944 9.88 -27.95 -15.45
CA TYR A 944 9.73 -29.33 -15.01
C TYR A 944 8.88 -29.46 -13.75
N VAL A 945 8.98 -28.52 -12.81
CA VAL A 945 8.10 -28.47 -11.63
C VAL A 945 6.64 -28.34 -12.05
N ARG A 946 6.30 -27.34 -12.87
CA ARG A 946 4.92 -27.12 -13.35
C ARG A 946 4.37 -28.34 -14.11
N LEU A 947 5.23 -28.97 -14.92
CA LEU A 947 4.86 -30.17 -15.65
C LEU A 947 4.59 -31.35 -14.69
N SER A 948 5.40 -31.50 -13.66
CA SER A 948 5.23 -32.53 -12.63
C SER A 948 3.94 -32.34 -11.84
N GLU A 949 3.65 -31.12 -11.38
CA GLU A 949 2.42 -30.80 -10.64
C GLU A 949 1.17 -31.13 -11.47
N GLN A 950 1.16 -30.77 -12.77
CA GLN A 950 0.09 -31.12 -13.69
C GLN A 950 -0.14 -32.64 -13.75
N ILE A 951 0.95 -33.40 -13.92
CA ILE A 951 0.87 -34.86 -13.97
C ILE A 951 0.42 -35.45 -12.62
N GLN A 952 0.97 -35.00 -11.50
CA GLN A 952 0.63 -35.50 -10.17
C GLN A 952 -0.85 -35.29 -9.85
N ASN A 953 -1.44 -34.18 -10.30
CA ASN A 953 -2.88 -33.96 -10.25
C ASN A 953 -3.65 -34.97 -11.13
N GLU A 954 -3.22 -35.16 -12.38
CA GLU A 954 -3.88 -36.08 -13.32
C GLU A 954 -3.86 -37.54 -12.84
N VAL A 955 -2.78 -38.00 -12.18
CA VAL A 955 -2.64 -39.37 -11.68
C VAL A 955 -3.11 -39.55 -10.23
N GLY A 956 -3.58 -38.48 -9.57
CA GLY A 956 -4.12 -38.53 -8.21
C GLY A 956 -3.08 -38.70 -7.10
N LEU A 957 -1.83 -38.28 -7.33
CA LEU A 957 -0.76 -38.28 -6.31
C LEU A 957 -0.79 -37.02 -5.42
N ALA A 958 -1.26 -35.89 -5.96
CA ALA A 958 -1.41 -34.66 -5.20
C ALA A 958 -2.51 -34.82 -4.13
N LYS A 959 -2.21 -34.47 -2.87
CA LYS A 959 -3.16 -34.52 -1.75
C LYS A 959 -3.11 -33.21 -0.98
N ASN A 960 -4.26 -32.60 -0.72
CA ASN A 960 -4.40 -31.37 0.09
C ASN A 960 -3.47 -30.22 -0.36
N GLY A 961 -3.20 -30.09 -1.66
CA GLY A 961 -2.30 -29.05 -2.20
C GLY A 961 -0.81 -29.33 -2.04
N MET A 962 -0.42 -30.52 -1.55
CA MET A 962 0.99 -30.95 -1.45
C MET A 962 1.40 -31.79 -2.66
N TYR A 963 2.56 -31.48 -3.23
CA TYR A 963 3.18 -32.17 -4.36
C TYR A 963 4.49 -32.82 -3.94
N TYR A 964 4.80 -33.99 -4.52
CA TYR A 964 6.13 -34.57 -4.36
C TYR A 964 7.16 -33.73 -5.11
N PRO A 965 8.31 -33.41 -4.49
CA PRO A 965 9.37 -32.69 -5.18
C PRO A 965 9.96 -33.53 -6.31
N ILE A 966 10.58 -32.85 -7.27
CA ILE A 966 11.30 -33.48 -8.39
C ILE A 966 12.81 -33.38 -8.27
N GLY A 967 13.32 -32.52 -7.39
CA GLY A 967 14.75 -32.34 -7.19
C GLY A 967 15.37 -33.55 -6.51
N LEU A 968 16.53 -33.97 -6.98
CA LEU A 968 17.38 -34.98 -6.36
C LEU A 968 18.54 -34.25 -5.69
N VAL A 969 18.86 -34.62 -4.46
CA VAL A 969 20.02 -34.11 -3.72
C VAL A 969 20.73 -35.27 -3.03
N SER A 970 22.02 -35.37 -3.24
CA SER A 970 22.92 -36.20 -2.44
C SER A 970 24.05 -35.32 -1.89
N PHE A 971 24.82 -35.85 -0.94
CA PHE A 971 25.91 -35.10 -0.32
C PHE A 971 27.28 -35.65 -0.73
N MET A 972 28.23 -34.76 -0.97
CA MET A 972 29.62 -35.06 -1.27
C MET A 972 30.47 -34.70 -0.05
N VAL A 973 31.05 -35.73 0.56
CA VAL A 973 31.72 -35.61 1.87
C VAL A 973 33.16 -36.09 1.74
N PRO A 974 34.09 -35.22 1.31
CA PRO A 974 35.50 -35.57 1.27
C PRO A 974 36.10 -35.56 2.68
N THR A 975 37.18 -36.32 2.86
CA THR A 975 37.95 -36.40 4.11
C THR A 975 39.44 -36.21 3.81
N ASP A 976 40.16 -35.52 4.69
CA ASP A 976 41.62 -35.36 4.57
C ASP A 976 42.43 -36.43 5.36
N SER A 977 41.72 -37.32 6.08
CA SER A 977 42.31 -38.42 6.85
C SER A 977 42.43 -39.72 6.06
N LEU A 978 43.51 -40.47 6.32
CA LEU A 978 43.72 -41.84 5.81
C LEU A 978 43.04 -42.92 6.68
N THR A 979 42.42 -42.54 7.79
CA THR A 979 41.91 -43.48 8.81
C THR A 979 40.39 -43.63 8.77
N TYR A 980 39.68 -42.62 8.26
CA TYR A 980 38.23 -42.56 8.20
C TYR A 980 37.81 -42.00 6.85
N TYR A 981 37.11 -42.81 6.04
CA TYR A 981 36.57 -42.38 4.75
C TYR A 981 35.03 -42.36 4.82
N PHE A 982 34.43 -41.21 4.52
CA PHE A 982 32.98 -41.12 4.26
C PHE A 982 32.64 -41.65 2.87
N ASP A 983 33.49 -41.32 1.89
CA ASP A 983 33.38 -41.73 0.49
C ASP A 983 34.79 -41.97 -0.08
N GLU A 984 35.19 -43.24 -0.13
CA GLU A 984 36.55 -43.64 -0.55
C GLU A 984 36.83 -43.24 -2.01
N LYS A 985 35.82 -43.33 -2.88
CA LYS A 985 35.95 -42.97 -4.29
C LYS A 985 36.14 -41.47 -4.48
N LEU A 986 35.43 -40.65 -3.71
CA LEU A 986 35.60 -39.20 -3.72
C LEU A 986 36.97 -38.80 -3.18
N ASN A 987 37.43 -39.42 -2.10
CA ASN A 987 38.77 -39.17 -1.56
C ASN A 987 39.87 -39.50 -2.57
N ASN A 988 39.74 -40.62 -3.29
CA ASN A 988 40.64 -40.97 -4.38
C ASN A 988 40.62 -39.92 -5.50
N LEU A 989 39.46 -39.32 -5.81
CA LEU A 989 39.35 -38.22 -6.77
C LEU A 989 40.16 -36.99 -6.32
N PHE A 990 40.07 -36.62 -5.03
CA PHE A 990 40.86 -35.51 -4.47
C PHE A 990 42.37 -35.77 -4.54
N LEU A 991 42.80 -36.96 -4.11
CA LEU A 991 44.21 -37.33 -4.04
C LEU A 991 44.86 -37.50 -5.42
N THR A 992 44.15 -38.10 -6.38
CA THR A 992 44.75 -38.49 -7.66
C THR A 992 44.45 -37.54 -8.82
N VAL A 993 43.28 -36.89 -8.80
CA VAL A 993 42.78 -36.11 -9.93
C VAL A 993 42.83 -34.62 -9.67
N LEU A 994 42.22 -34.17 -8.57
CA LEU A 994 42.20 -32.74 -8.22
C LEU A 994 43.55 -32.28 -7.66
N GLN A 995 44.31 -33.19 -7.01
CA GLN A 995 45.63 -32.93 -6.43
C GLN A 995 45.64 -31.71 -5.49
N ARG A 996 44.53 -31.51 -4.77
CA ARG A 996 44.36 -30.48 -3.73
C ARG A 996 43.63 -31.07 -2.52
N ALA A 997 43.81 -30.44 -1.37
CA ALA A 997 43.02 -30.76 -0.18
C ALA A 997 41.58 -30.26 -0.35
N PRO A 998 40.59 -30.89 0.29
CA PRO A 998 39.26 -30.32 0.43
C PRO A 998 39.30 -28.96 1.14
N GLU A 999 38.44 -28.04 0.70
CA GLU A 999 38.32 -26.68 1.25
C GLU A 999 37.16 -26.60 2.25
N GLU A 1000 37.34 -25.79 3.30
CA GLU A 1000 36.26 -25.50 4.25
C GLU A 1000 35.21 -24.56 3.65
N ASN A 1001 34.00 -24.60 4.20
CA ASN A 1001 32.87 -23.73 3.81
C ASN A 1001 32.38 -23.93 2.36
N VAL A 1002 32.76 -25.03 1.70
CA VAL A 1002 32.21 -25.44 0.40
C VAL A 1002 31.00 -26.34 0.63
N SER A 1003 29.86 -25.98 0.04
CA SER A 1003 28.61 -26.75 0.16
C SER A 1003 28.80 -28.21 -0.26
N SER A 1004 28.43 -29.12 0.64
CA SER A 1004 28.43 -30.56 0.40
C SER A 1004 27.25 -31.01 -0.45
N VAL A 1005 26.31 -30.14 -0.83
CA VAL A 1005 25.25 -30.47 -1.79
C VAL A 1005 25.87 -30.83 -3.14
N ASP A 1006 25.56 -32.00 -3.69
CA ASP A 1006 26.29 -32.60 -4.80
C ASP A 1006 26.52 -31.68 -6.02
N PHE A 1007 25.48 -31.05 -6.56
CA PHE A 1007 25.63 -30.19 -7.74
C PHE A 1007 26.37 -28.87 -7.43
N CYS A 1008 26.22 -28.31 -6.22
CA CYS A 1008 27.00 -27.14 -5.79
C CYS A 1008 28.48 -27.51 -5.61
N PHE A 1009 28.74 -28.67 -5.00
CA PHE A 1009 30.08 -29.20 -4.82
C PHE A 1009 30.77 -29.43 -6.16
N LEU A 1010 30.09 -30.09 -7.11
CA LEU A 1010 30.63 -30.35 -8.44
C LEU A 1010 30.89 -29.06 -9.23
N ASP A 1011 29.99 -28.08 -9.16
CA ASP A 1011 30.18 -26.80 -9.84
C ASP A 1011 31.40 -26.03 -9.28
N HIS A 1012 31.59 -26.06 -7.97
CA HIS A 1012 32.76 -25.46 -7.32
C HIS A 1012 34.08 -26.16 -7.70
N TYR A 1013 34.14 -27.49 -7.62
CA TYR A 1013 35.38 -28.23 -7.85
C TYR A 1013 35.70 -28.45 -9.34
N PHE A 1014 34.70 -28.35 -10.23
CA PHE A 1014 34.83 -28.52 -11.68
C PHE A 1014 34.12 -27.37 -12.43
N PRO A 1015 34.60 -26.12 -12.29
CA PRO A 1015 33.91 -24.95 -12.79
C PRO A 1015 33.73 -24.98 -14.32
N GLY A 1016 32.56 -24.52 -14.78
CA GLY A 1016 32.20 -24.45 -16.20
C GLY A 1016 31.73 -25.77 -16.82
N LYS A 1017 31.57 -26.83 -16.01
CA LYS A 1017 30.95 -28.09 -16.45
C LYS A 1017 29.44 -28.12 -16.27
N LEU A 1018 28.92 -27.41 -15.29
CA LEU A 1018 27.49 -27.28 -15.02
C LEU A 1018 27.04 -25.83 -15.26
N LEU A 1019 25.74 -25.65 -15.45
CA LEU A 1019 25.07 -24.35 -15.53
C LEU A 1019 24.05 -24.28 -14.39
N VAL A 1020 24.54 -24.02 -13.18
CA VAL A 1020 23.74 -23.96 -11.96
C VAL A 1020 23.37 -22.50 -11.67
N ASP A 1021 22.08 -22.19 -11.79
CA ASP A 1021 21.46 -20.97 -11.28
C ASP A 1021 20.56 -21.37 -10.11
N ASN A 1022 21.18 -21.59 -8.94
CA ASN A 1022 20.48 -22.00 -7.72
C ASN A 1022 21.06 -21.24 -6.52
N PRO A 1023 20.25 -20.38 -5.85
CA PRO A 1023 20.73 -19.56 -4.75
C PRO A 1023 21.39 -20.33 -3.61
N ILE A 1024 21.04 -21.61 -3.43
CA ILE A 1024 21.58 -22.43 -2.32
C ILE A 1024 23.08 -22.67 -2.44
N CYS A 1025 23.65 -22.61 -3.65
CA CYS A 1025 25.08 -22.79 -3.85
C CYS A 1025 25.90 -21.56 -3.46
N ASP A 1026 25.26 -20.38 -3.35
CA ASP A 1026 25.91 -19.12 -3.01
C ASP A 1026 25.77 -18.75 -1.51
N LEU A 1027 25.03 -19.56 -0.75
CA LEU A 1027 24.81 -19.32 0.67
C LEU A 1027 26.04 -19.69 1.51
N GLN A 1028 26.23 -18.95 2.60
CA GLN A 1028 27.23 -19.30 3.60
C GLN A 1028 26.89 -20.66 4.22
N THR A 1029 27.89 -21.54 4.29
CA THR A 1029 27.77 -22.89 4.84
C THR A 1029 28.50 -23.02 6.16
N TYR A 1030 28.08 -23.98 6.97
CA TYR A 1030 28.57 -24.22 8.33
C TYR A 1030 28.86 -25.70 8.55
N ARG A 1031 29.78 -26.01 9.47
CA ARG A 1031 29.96 -27.40 9.95
C ARG A 1031 28.69 -27.87 10.67
N VAL A 1032 28.49 -29.18 10.68
CA VAL A 1032 27.36 -29.81 11.38
C VAL A 1032 27.89 -30.60 12.56
N TYR A 1033 27.44 -30.23 13.76
CA TYR A 1033 27.78 -30.93 15.01
C TYR A 1033 27.43 -32.43 14.88
N GLY A 1034 28.33 -33.30 15.32
CA GLY A 1034 28.18 -34.76 15.20
C GLY A 1034 28.49 -35.36 13.82
N ILE A 1035 28.77 -34.53 12.81
CA ILE A 1035 29.21 -35.00 11.48
C ILE A 1035 30.65 -34.55 11.20
N SER A 1036 30.88 -33.23 11.18
CA SER A 1036 32.17 -32.62 10.84
C SER A 1036 32.85 -31.89 12.00
N ASP A 1037 32.27 -31.88 13.20
CA ASP A 1037 32.81 -31.16 14.39
C ASP A 1037 32.87 -32.08 15.62
N SER A 1038 33.29 -33.34 15.41
CA SER A 1038 33.46 -34.32 16.49
C SER A 1038 34.94 -34.68 16.58
N PRO A 1039 35.53 -34.88 17.79
CA PRO A 1039 36.96 -35.17 17.95
C PRO A 1039 37.47 -36.38 17.15
N ASP A 1040 36.57 -37.30 16.77
CA ASP A 1040 36.86 -38.47 15.93
C ASP A 1040 36.66 -38.22 14.41
N ARG A 1041 36.18 -37.02 14.02
CA ARG A 1041 35.74 -36.64 12.67
C ARG A 1041 36.11 -35.21 12.24
N ASP A 1042 37.01 -34.52 12.95
CA ASP A 1042 37.43 -33.15 12.58
C ASP A 1042 37.99 -33.04 11.14
N SER A 1043 38.51 -34.16 10.61
CA SER A 1043 38.99 -34.36 9.23
C SER A 1043 37.90 -34.51 8.16
N VAL A 1044 36.62 -34.47 8.54
CA VAL A 1044 35.46 -34.65 7.64
C VAL A 1044 34.94 -33.29 7.19
N TYR A 1045 34.95 -33.04 5.87
CA TYR A 1045 34.57 -31.75 5.29
C TYR A 1045 33.11 -31.79 4.85
N PHE A 1046 32.22 -31.71 5.84
CA PHE A 1046 30.78 -31.62 5.62
C PHE A 1046 30.26 -30.24 6.00
N PHE A 1047 29.79 -29.48 5.01
CA PHE A 1047 29.27 -28.13 5.19
C PHE A 1047 27.95 -27.95 4.45
N ILE A 1048 26.96 -27.40 5.12
CA ILE A 1048 25.66 -27.07 4.53
C ILE A 1048 25.19 -25.70 5.01
N ASP A 1049 24.36 -25.05 4.21
CA ASP A 1049 23.73 -23.78 4.56
C ASP A 1049 22.49 -23.96 5.44
N GLU A 1050 21.98 -22.85 5.98
CA GLU A 1050 20.81 -22.83 6.86
C GLU A 1050 19.52 -23.35 6.17
N ASN A 1051 19.34 -23.14 4.87
CA ASN A 1051 18.16 -23.62 4.15
C ASN A 1051 18.24 -25.13 3.95
N THR A 1052 19.39 -25.65 3.49
CA THR A 1052 19.62 -27.09 3.38
C THR A 1052 19.42 -27.77 4.74
N ALA A 1053 20.02 -27.23 5.80
CA ALA A 1053 19.86 -27.75 7.15
C ALA A 1053 18.40 -27.69 7.64
N SER A 1054 17.65 -26.63 7.30
CA SER A 1054 16.23 -26.51 7.66
C SER A 1054 15.37 -27.56 6.94
N THR A 1055 15.70 -27.88 5.69
CA THR A 1055 15.06 -28.97 4.94
C THR A 1055 15.36 -30.33 5.58
N MET A 1056 16.63 -30.60 5.92
CA MET A 1056 17.06 -31.90 6.46
C MET A 1056 16.71 -32.11 7.94
N PHE A 1057 16.87 -31.09 8.79
CA PHE A 1057 16.78 -31.21 10.25
C PHE A 1057 15.61 -30.43 10.86
N GLY A 1058 14.97 -29.55 10.06
CA GLY A 1058 13.97 -28.60 10.54
C GLY A 1058 14.58 -27.33 11.11
N VAL A 1059 13.77 -26.27 11.18
CA VAL A 1059 14.21 -24.93 11.58
C VAL A 1059 14.94 -24.96 12.93
N THR A 1060 14.37 -25.65 13.92
CA THR A 1060 15.01 -25.82 15.23
C THR A 1060 16.31 -26.63 15.14
N GLY A 1061 16.29 -27.76 14.41
CA GLY A 1061 17.49 -28.58 14.20
C GLY A 1061 18.61 -27.84 13.45
N ALA A 1062 18.27 -27.02 12.46
CA ALA A 1062 19.23 -26.20 11.71
C ALA A 1062 19.89 -25.13 12.59
N ARG A 1063 19.16 -24.56 13.55
CA ARG A 1063 19.75 -23.64 14.52
C ARG A 1063 20.64 -24.36 15.53
N ASP A 1064 20.19 -25.52 15.98
CA ASP A 1064 20.81 -26.24 17.09
C ASP A 1064 22.03 -27.08 16.64
N LEU A 1065 22.07 -27.54 15.37
CA LEU A 1065 23.09 -28.45 14.85
C LEU A 1065 24.15 -27.79 13.95
N LEU A 1066 23.97 -26.54 13.51
CA LEU A 1066 24.97 -25.81 12.73
C LEU A 1066 25.95 -25.05 13.63
N GLN A 1067 27.24 -25.19 13.36
CA GLN A 1067 28.31 -24.45 14.03
C GLN A 1067 28.52 -23.09 13.34
N ARG A 1068 27.86 -22.05 13.88
CA ARG A 1068 27.87 -20.68 13.32
C ARG A 1068 29.01 -19.81 13.82
#